data_AF-A0A8B9RFE2-F1
#
_entry.id   AF-A0A8B9RFE2-F1
#
_cell.length_a   1.000
_cell.length_b   1.000
_cell.length_c   1.000
_cell.angle_alpha   90.00
_cell.angle_beta   90.00
_cell.angle_gamma   90.00
#
_symmetry.space_group_name_H-M   'P 1'
#
loop_
_entity.id
_entity.type
_entity.pdbx_description
1 polymer ?
#
loop_
_entity_poly.entity_id
_entity_poly.type
_entity_poly.pdbx_seq_one_letter_code
_entity_poly.pdbx_strand_id
1 'polypeptide(L)'
;HFKSGEQAIEDELQRFYGRVSKHLLQSPKEGGEVVDSLQRLHLIVSATKYVRTTEQKNKKLQTLLCSPSCPEQFQILSSAILRESLPLSLHSLSSELSQDSRTLSYMASVILSQAGSKEDLLPLCQHLLKSLDSRQPEAQVIKHTLPILSKIFSFSAQILSEDQVNLVSRKLADWLRYASVHQGASMSSGGFFTSPRTRQPALMIEVDGAVAGDFFTVLCVGQSYTEDQWMNMYTFSMIRKWLLTYDAEGTSNTESDDRSEVDSSVMSMVSATSSSSRLLPPKERLREKAFEYCHRLIEQSDRKALKRTDAELQKACLVESVAIMDIICSEDASYVYRAFPCIKALYGRLSADLGSARALLPIAQFYLNHSEMAAVDSEAVFCHLFSRFPAELFNEPMLAFEFVQFCLRNVTVLQEKVAIYRHSFPNLLKFLAWNSPGLISEYVELLPSLLAPETAIELLHTLLDLPCLAAALDLQHRLITASLDAFRQPSYRGLFLYILRPESGTGDTIDRLNTLHEALEGMVESPRVVHCAQIVPVLLHVYFNTVTKVITSAVTSHYMHLQTLCKLHPPLIVDQYKELLDFASTTTSIYSKEHFYTHVVWVIGEYLSVAFDPRCTVELITSFFEGLEAVLFEITQVRQSANPPTYSPHLLTVLMTALAKLASRSQDLIPRASLLLSKMRSFARSGPVTACFSEEDSEEIITRAHELINLLKLPNVAQFVLAPSARGESPRWHRDTNTGLPQRMRAISGLLHNQSSFLPA
;
A
#
# COMPACT_ATOMS: atom_id res chain seq x y z
N HIS A 1 14.66 38.18 -16.34
CA HIS A 1 13.63 38.07 -17.39
C HIS A 1 12.45 37.13 -17.06
N PHE A 2 12.51 36.25 -16.04
CA PHE A 2 11.34 35.45 -15.63
C PHE A 2 10.30 36.20 -14.78
N LYS A 3 10.68 37.26 -14.06
CA LYS A 3 9.74 38.07 -13.24
C LYS A 3 8.72 38.90 -14.04
N SER A 4 9.02 39.27 -15.29
CA SER A 4 8.14 40.11 -16.11
C SER A 4 6.99 39.34 -16.77
N GLY A 5 7.12 38.01 -16.91
CA GLY A 5 6.07 37.15 -17.45
C GLY A 5 4.97 36.84 -16.44
N GLU A 6 5.33 36.62 -15.18
CA GLU A 6 4.37 36.39 -14.08
C GLU A 6 3.46 37.60 -13.84
N GLN A 7 4.02 38.82 -13.84
CA GLN A 7 3.26 40.06 -13.68
C GLN A 7 2.27 40.33 -14.83
N ALA A 8 2.65 40.01 -16.08
CA ALA A 8 1.77 40.20 -17.23
C ALA A 8 0.56 39.26 -17.21
N ILE A 9 0.77 37.99 -16.79
CA ILE A 9 -0.29 37.00 -16.61
C ILE A 9 -1.22 37.42 -15.47
N GLU A 10 -0.68 37.95 -14.38
CA GLU A 10 -1.45 38.42 -13.24
C GLU A 10 -2.35 39.62 -13.57
N ASP A 11 -1.85 40.58 -14.36
CA ASP A 11 -2.63 41.73 -14.84
C ASP A 11 -3.77 41.32 -15.79
N GLU A 12 -3.52 40.38 -16.69
CA GLU A 12 -4.53 39.86 -17.61
C GLU A 12 -5.62 39.07 -16.87
N LEU A 13 -5.24 38.32 -15.84
CA LEU A 13 -6.15 37.67 -14.93
C LEU A 13 -6.99 38.70 -14.16
N GLN A 14 -6.39 39.74 -13.58
CA GLN A 14 -7.12 40.78 -12.85
C GLN A 14 -8.17 41.48 -13.74
N ARG A 15 -7.85 41.70 -15.02
CA ARG A 15 -8.81 42.20 -16.03
C ARG A 15 -9.91 41.19 -16.33
N PHE A 16 -9.59 39.91 -16.45
CA PHE A 16 -10.59 38.85 -16.60
C PHE A 16 -11.54 38.78 -15.39
N TYR A 17 -11.02 38.80 -14.16
CA TYR A 17 -11.81 38.89 -12.93
C TYR A 17 -12.69 40.16 -12.89
N GLY A 18 -12.18 41.30 -13.36
CA GLY A 18 -12.95 42.53 -13.51
C GLY A 18 -14.13 42.40 -14.47
N ARG A 19 -13.95 41.67 -15.58
CA ARG A 19 -15.03 41.32 -16.53
C ARG A 19 -16.07 40.42 -15.87
N VAL A 20 -15.66 39.34 -15.22
CA VAL A 20 -16.58 38.45 -14.49
C VAL A 20 -17.41 39.24 -13.47
N SER A 21 -16.78 40.11 -12.67
CA SER A 21 -17.51 40.93 -11.67
C SER A 21 -18.51 41.91 -12.28
N LYS A 22 -18.25 42.41 -13.50
CA LYS A 22 -19.20 43.26 -14.25
C LYS A 22 -20.36 42.45 -14.84
N HIS A 23 -20.09 41.25 -15.35
CA HIS A 23 -21.13 40.35 -15.85
C HIS A 23 -22.07 39.91 -14.71
N LEU A 24 -21.54 39.72 -13.49
CA LEU A 24 -22.37 39.45 -12.30
C LEU A 24 -23.24 40.65 -11.85
N LEU A 25 -22.92 41.88 -12.28
CA LEU A 25 -23.72 43.08 -12.01
C LEU A 25 -24.81 43.35 -13.06
N GLN A 26 -24.61 42.86 -14.29
CA GLN A 26 -25.51 43.09 -15.41
C GLN A 26 -26.45 41.90 -15.58
N SER A 27 -27.59 41.96 -14.89
CA SER A 27 -28.80 41.17 -15.16
C SER A 27 -28.69 39.62 -15.01
N PRO A 28 -29.41 39.01 -14.05
CA PRO A 28 -29.50 37.55 -13.91
C PRO A 28 -30.34 36.85 -15.00
N LYS A 29 -30.68 37.54 -16.10
CA LYS A 29 -31.60 37.04 -17.14
C LYS A 29 -30.92 36.48 -18.40
N GLU A 30 -29.60 36.63 -18.55
CA GLU A 30 -28.81 36.02 -19.64
C GLU A 30 -27.81 35.02 -19.05
N GLY A 31 -28.31 33.82 -18.73
CA GLY A 31 -27.56 32.83 -17.95
C GLY A 31 -26.29 32.28 -18.63
N GLY A 32 -26.23 32.29 -19.97
CA GLY A 32 -25.15 31.64 -20.73
C GLY A 32 -23.77 32.28 -20.56
N GLU A 33 -23.68 33.60 -20.67
CA GLU A 33 -22.38 34.31 -20.61
C GLU A 33 -21.80 34.35 -19.20
N VAL A 34 -22.67 34.42 -18.18
CA VAL A 34 -22.26 34.39 -16.78
C VAL A 34 -21.77 32.99 -16.41
N VAL A 35 -22.43 31.92 -16.88
CA VAL A 35 -21.98 30.53 -16.68
C VAL A 35 -20.63 30.28 -17.35
N ASP A 36 -20.44 30.66 -18.61
CA ASP A 36 -19.16 30.49 -19.32
C ASP A 36 -18.02 31.25 -18.63
N SER A 37 -18.30 32.48 -18.17
CA SER A 37 -17.35 33.29 -17.39
C SER A 37 -16.95 32.62 -16.07
N LEU A 38 -17.90 32.04 -15.34
CA LEU A 38 -17.65 31.32 -14.09
C LEU A 38 -16.93 29.97 -14.32
N GLN A 39 -17.26 29.25 -15.39
CA GLN A 39 -16.56 28.00 -15.76
C GLN A 39 -15.09 28.25 -16.11
N ARG A 40 -14.82 29.26 -16.93
CA ARG A 40 -13.45 29.69 -17.26
C ARG A 40 -12.70 30.13 -16.02
N LEU A 41 -13.37 30.86 -15.12
CA LEU A 41 -12.79 31.26 -13.85
C LEU A 41 -12.44 30.05 -12.97
N HIS A 42 -13.34 29.07 -12.85
CA HIS A 42 -13.08 27.84 -12.12
C HIS A 42 -11.89 27.07 -12.70
N LEU A 43 -11.79 26.97 -14.03
CA LEU A 43 -10.66 26.33 -14.72
C LEU A 43 -9.33 27.03 -14.42
N ILE A 44 -9.31 28.37 -14.44
CA ILE A 44 -8.12 29.16 -14.12
C ILE A 44 -7.70 28.94 -12.67
N VAL A 45 -8.64 28.95 -11.73
CA VAL A 45 -8.33 28.77 -10.30
C VAL A 45 -7.82 27.35 -10.03
N SER A 46 -8.51 26.32 -10.53
CA SER A 46 -8.12 24.91 -10.34
C SER A 46 -6.79 24.54 -11.01
N ALA A 47 -6.47 25.11 -12.17
CA ALA A 47 -5.22 24.84 -12.87
C ALA A 47 -4.01 25.51 -12.21
N THR A 48 -4.21 26.63 -11.52
CA THR A 48 -3.09 27.46 -11.05
C THR A 48 -2.74 27.24 -9.58
N LYS A 49 -3.66 26.74 -8.73
CA LYS A 49 -3.43 26.40 -7.30
C LYS A 49 -2.70 27.47 -6.45
N TYR A 50 -2.62 28.72 -6.93
CA TYR A 50 -1.99 29.81 -6.20
C TYR A 50 -2.95 30.39 -5.17
N VAL A 51 -2.46 30.57 -3.95
CA VAL A 51 -3.13 31.28 -2.84
C VAL A 51 -3.31 32.76 -3.25
N ARG A 52 -4.55 33.25 -3.43
CA ARG A 52 -4.85 34.63 -3.90
C ARG A 52 -5.77 35.45 -2.99
N THR A 53 -5.29 36.61 -2.52
CA THR A 53 -6.02 37.59 -1.70
C THR A 53 -6.88 38.51 -2.57
N THR A 54 -8.20 38.27 -2.65
CA THR A 54 -9.15 39.20 -3.29
C THR A 54 -10.47 39.30 -2.50
N GLU A 55 -10.40 39.91 -1.31
CA GLU A 55 -11.51 39.99 -0.34
C GLU A 55 -12.81 40.63 -0.86
N GLN A 56 -12.73 41.67 -1.69
CA GLN A 56 -13.94 42.35 -2.21
C GLN A 56 -14.73 41.53 -3.24
N LYS A 57 -14.08 40.58 -3.91
CA LYS A 57 -14.66 39.80 -5.01
C LYS A 57 -15.36 38.53 -4.50
N ASN A 58 -14.89 37.97 -3.40
CA ASN A 58 -15.47 36.78 -2.76
C ASN A 58 -16.87 37.07 -2.15
N LYS A 59 -17.12 38.31 -1.69
CA LYS A 59 -18.43 38.72 -1.16
C LYS A 59 -19.58 38.56 -2.16
N LYS A 60 -19.33 38.81 -3.46
CA LYS A 60 -20.37 38.68 -4.50
C LYS A 60 -20.67 37.21 -4.84
N LEU A 61 -19.64 36.37 -4.90
CA LEU A 61 -19.80 34.93 -5.07
C LEU A 61 -20.54 34.32 -3.86
N GLN A 62 -20.26 34.83 -2.65
CA GLN A 62 -21.01 34.48 -1.44
C GLN A 62 -22.48 34.89 -1.52
N THR A 63 -22.81 36.10 -1.98
CA THR A 63 -24.23 36.49 -2.15
C THR A 63 -24.99 35.65 -3.17
N LEU A 64 -24.31 35.19 -4.23
CA LEU A 64 -24.89 34.27 -5.22
C LEU A 64 -25.08 32.87 -4.67
N LEU A 65 -24.16 32.43 -3.81
CA LEU A 65 -24.25 31.16 -3.11
C LEU A 65 -25.40 31.16 -2.11
N CYS A 66 -25.55 32.22 -1.31
CA CYS A 66 -26.55 32.30 -0.23
C CYS A 66 -27.97 32.65 -0.71
N SER A 67 -28.17 33.02 -1.99
CA SER A 67 -29.49 33.35 -2.53
C SER A 67 -30.24 32.08 -3.01
N PRO A 68 -31.37 31.70 -2.38
CA PRO A 68 -32.13 30.51 -2.77
C PRO A 68 -32.88 30.70 -4.11
N SER A 69 -33.05 31.95 -4.57
CA SER A 69 -33.67 32.28 -5.86
C SER A 69 -32.73 32.15 -7.07
N CYS A 70 -31.43 31.91 -6.84
CA CYS A 70 -30.46 31.78 -7.92
C CYS A 70 -30.51 30.40 -8.59
N PRO A 71 -30.33 30.31 -9.92
CA PRO A 71 -30.12 29.04 -10.62
C PRO A 71 -29.02 28.18 -9.99
N GLU A 72 -29.29 26.87 -9.89
CA GLU A 72 -28.40 25.88 -9.26
C GLU A 72 -26.98 25.89 -9.84
N GLN A 73 -26.85 26.10 -11.16
CA GLN A 73 -25.57 26.19 -11.85
C GLN A 73 -24.68 27.32 -11.30
N PHE A 74 -25.26 28.46 -10.91
CA PHE A 74 -24.50 29.55 -10.31
C PHE A 74 -24.04 29.23 -8.89
N GLN A 75 -24.86 28.54 -8.10
CA GLN A 75 -24.49 28.10 -6.75
C GLN A 75 -23.37 27.04 -6.79
N ILE A 76 -23.45 26.09 -7.73
CA ILE A 76 -22.42 25.07 -7.95
C ILE A 76 -21.09 25.71 -8.36
N LEU A 77 -21.09 26.58 -9.37
CA LEU A 77 -19.85 27.21 -9.84
C LEU A 77 -19.27 28.16 -8.79
N SER A 78 -20.12 28.91 -8.08
CA SER A 78 -19.67 29.79 -6.99
C SER A 78 -19.04 29.00 -5.86
N SER A 79 -19.66 27.90 -5.42
CA SER A 79 -19.05 27.02 -4.39
C SER A 79 -17.74 26.40 -4.87
N ALA A 80 -17.67 25.93 -6.12
CA ALA A 80 -16.46 25.35 -6.69
C ALA A 80 -15.28 26.32 -6.77
N ILE A 81 -15.53 27.59 -7.11
CA ILE A 81 -14.51 28.65 -7.12
C ILE A 81 -14.10 29.02 -5.70
N LEU A 82 -15.06 29.17 -4.78
CA LEU A 82 -14.78 29.57 -3.41
C LEU A 82 -13.94 28.52 -2.67
N ARG A 83 -14.19 27.22 -2.87
CA ARG A 83 -13.41 26.13 -2.25
C ARG A 83 -11.89 26.21 -2.51
N GLU A 84 -11.50 26.75 -3.66
CA GLU A 84 -10.09 26.87 -4.09
C GLU A 84 -9.51 28.27 -3.83
N SER A 85 -10.24 29.15 -3.14
CA SER A 85 -9.82 30.52 -2.79
C SER A 85 -9.36 30.61 -1.33
N LEU A 86 -8.69 31.72 -0.93
CA LEU A 86 -8.28 31.92 0.47
C LEU A 86 -9.46 31.80 1.45
N PRO A 87 -9.18 31.41 2.71
CA PRO A 87 -10.20 31.32 3.75
C PRO A 87 -10.99 32.64 3.83
N LEU A 88 -12.30 32.54 3.61
CA LEU A 88 -13.22 33.63 3.89
C LEU A 88 -13.24 33.91 5.38
N SER A 89 -13.79 35.05 5.80
CA SER A 89 -14.25 35.18 7.19
C SER A 89 -15.41 34.19 7.37
N LEU A 90 -15.10 32.96 7.77
CA LEU A 90 -16.04 31.84 7.94
C LEU A 90 -17.20 32.21 8.87
N HIS A 91 -16.97 33.15 9.79
CA HIS A 91 -17.99 33.79 10.62
C HIS A 91 -19.12 34.46 9.80
N SER A 92 -18.84 35.10 8.67
CA SER A 92 -19.85 35.75 7.82
C SER A 92 -20.74 34.76 7.05
N LEU A 93 -20.17 33.61 6.63
CA LEU A 93 -20.94 32.53 6.01
C LEU A 93 -21.80 31.81 7.05
N SER A 94 -21.30 31.66 8.27
CA SER A 94 -22.03 30.99 9.34
C SER A 94 -23.24 31.78 9.87
N SER A 95 -23.23 33.11 9.75
CA SER A 95 -24.39 33.94 10.11
C SER A 95 -25.55 33.84 9.11
N GLU A 96 -25.29 33.36 7.89
CA GLU A 96 -26.27 33.28 6.79
C GLU A 96 -26.72 31.84 6.49
N LEU A 97 -26.56 30.90 7.44
CA LEU A 97 -26.92 29.50 7.23
C LEU A 97 -28.41 29.35 6.88
N SER A 98 -28.67 28.93 5.64
CA SER A 98 -30.01 28.76 5.08
C SER A 98 -30.72 27.51 5.63
N GLN A 99 -32.05 27.59 5.74
CA GLN A 99 -32.92 26.45 6.01
C GLN A 99 -33.12 25.54 4.78
N ASP A 100 -32.76 26.02 3.58
CA ASP A 100 -32.84 25.23 2.35
C ASP A 100 -31.69 24.21 2.28
N SER A 101 -32.06 22.93 2.15
CA SER A 101 -31.14 21.78 2.11
C SER A 101 -30.05 21.92 1.04
N ARG A 102 -30.42 22.42 -0.14
CA ARG A 102 -29.51 22.56 -1.29
C ARG A 102 -28.48 23.65 -1.04
N THR A 103 -28.94 24.84 -0.67
CA THR A 103 -28.08 25.99 -0.37
C THR A 103 -27.11 25.68 0.77
N LEU A 104 -27.60 25.05 1.84
CA LEU A 104 -26.77 24.63 2.97
C LEU A 104 -25.66 23.65 2.56
N SER A 105 -25.93 22.74 1.63
CA SER A 105 -24.94 21.76 1.15
C SER A 105 -23.77 22.42 0.43
N TYR A 106 -24.05 23.40 -0.43
CA TYR A 106 -22.99 24.14 -1.11
C TYR A 106 -22.21 25.03 -0.14
N MET A 107 -22.87 25.71 0.80
CA MET A 107 -22.21 26.48 1.85
C MET A 107 -21.30 25.61 2.72
N ALA A 108 -21.80 24.45 3.17
CA ALA A 108 -21.03 23.50 3.96
C ALA A 108 -19.79 23.00 3.21
N SER A 109 -19.90 22.78 1.89
CA SER A 109 -18.76 22.36 1.07
C SER A 109 -17.64 23.41 1.02
N VAL A 110 -17.98 24.70 1.03
CA VAL A 110 -17.01 25.81 1.09
C VAL A 110 -16.40 25.89 2.49
N ILE A 111 -17.23 25.88 3.53
CA ILE A 111 -16.78 25.94 4.93
C ILE A 111 -15.80 24.79 5.23
N LEU A 112 -16.15 23.55 4.85
CA LEU A 112 -15.31 22.37 5.06
C LEU A 112 -13.98 22.39 4.30
N SER A 113 -13.91 23.07 3.15
CA SER A 113 -12.68 23.18 2.38
C SER A 113 -11.73 24.26 2.89
N GLN A 114 -12.26 25.28 3.56
CA GLN A 114 -11.52 26.46 4.00
C GLN A 114 -11.21 26.45 5.51
N ALA A 115 -11.85 25.57 6.28
CA ALA A 115 -11.65 25.48 7.72
C ALA A 115 -10.19 25.15 8.06
N GLY A 116 -9.57 26.02 8.86
CA GLY A 116 -8.21 25.83 9.37
C GLY A 116 -8.19 25.27 10.80
N SER A 117 -9.30 25.41 11.53
CA SER A 117 -9.43 25.02 12.93
C SER A 117 -10.80 24.40 13.25
N LYS A 118 -10.92 23.79 14.44
CA LYS A 118 -12.21 23.27 14.93
C LYS A 118 -13.24 24.37 15.21
N GLU A 119 -12.79 25.58 15.56
CA GLU A 119 -13.66 26.71 15.91
C GLU A 119 -14.43 27.22 14.69
N ASP A 120 -13.81 27.15 13.51
CA ASP A 120 -14.41 27.51 12.22
C ASP A 120 -15.63 26.64 11.86
N LEU A 121 -15.63 25.39 12.32
CA LEU A 121 -16.67 24.40 12.02
C LEU A 121 -17.80 24.38 13.06
N LEU A 122 -17.57 24.93 14.25
CA LEU A 122 -18.52 24.88 15.37
C LEU A 122 -19.89 25.50 15.03
N PRO A 123 -20.00 26.67 14.37
CA PRO A 123 -21.29 27.26 14.02
C PRO A 123 -22.11 26.38 13.07
N LEU A 124 -21.45 25.80 12.05
CA LEU A 124 -22.09 24.88 11.12
C LEU A 124 -22.55 23.61 11.84
N CYS A 125 -21.70 23.05 12.70
CA CYS A 125 -22.03 21.88 13.51
C CYS A 125 -23.25 22.13 14.41
N GLN A 126 -23.29 23.26 15.14
CA GLN A 126 -24.40 23.63 16.01
C GLN A 126 -25.71 23.82 15.24
N HIS A 127 -25.65 24.44 14.05
CA HIS A 127 -26.82 24.59 13.19
C HIS A 127 -27.40 23.24 12.77
N LEU A 128 -26.53 22.31 12.35
CA LEU A 128 -26.93 20.95 11.96
C LEU A 128 -27.52 20.18 13.16
N LEU A 129 -26.88 20.22 14.32
CA LEU A 129 -27.39 19.56 15.54
C LEU A 129 -28.75 20.13 15.97
N LYS A 130 -28.94 21.44 15.86
CA LYS A 130 -30.23 22.09 16.15
C LYS A 130 -31.33 21.60 15.20
N SER A 131 -31.01 21.35 13.92
CA SER A 131 -31.96 20.79 12.96
C SER A 131 -32.33 19.32 13.28
N LEU A 132 -31.48 18.59 13.98
CA LEU A 132 -31.74 17.21 14.41
C LEU A 132 -32.64 17.13 15.65
N ASP A 133 -32.54 18.12 16.55
CA ASP A 133 -33.28 18.16 17.81
C ASP A 133 -34.73 18.68 17.66
N SER A 134 -35.07 19.30 16.52
CA SER A 134 -36.41 19.87 16.32
C SER A 134 -37.51 18.81 16.48
N ARG A 135 -38.31 18.93 17.54
CA ARG A 135 -39.41 18.01 17.89
C ARG A 135 -40.67 18.16 17.01
N GLN A 136 -40.62 19.00 15.98
CA GLN A 136 -41.79 19.24 15.14
C GLN A 136 -41.90 18.15 14.05
N PRO A 137 -43.08 17.52 13.88
CA PRO A 137 -43.30 16.50 12.85
C PRO A 137 -43.19 17.05 11.41
N GLU A 138 -43.15 18.38 11.24
CA GLU A 138 -43.06 19.10 9.95
C GLU A 138 -41.67 19.67 9.66
N ALA A 139 -40.74 19.65 10.63
CA ALA A 139 -39.36 20.05 10.40
C ALA A 139 -38.65 18.92 9.63
N GLN A 140 -38.72 18.98 8.30
CA GLN A 140 -38.02 18.05 7.43
C GLN A 140 -36.52 18.13 7.72
N VAL A 141 -35.96 17.02 8.24
CA VAL A 141 -34.52 16.90 8.45
C VAL A 141 -33.84 17.16 7.11
N ILE A 142 -32.91 18.12 7.08
CA ILE A 142 -32.22 18.49 5.86
C ILE A 142 -31.46 17.26 5.34
N LYS A 143 -31.78 16.83 4.11
CA LYS A 143 -31.26 15.61 3.48
C LYS A 143 -29.75 15.40 3.65
N HIS A 144 -28.97 16.46 3.54
CA HIS A 144 -27.50 16.38 3.57
C HIS A 144 -26.87 16.55 4.97
N THR A 145 -27.68 16.62 6.03
CA THR A 145 -27.21 16.84 7.41
C THR A 145 -26.18 15.80 7.84
N LEU A 146 -26.51 14.50 7.70
CA LEU A 146 -25.63 13.40 8.11
C LEU A 146 -24.32 13.34 7.31
N PRO A 147 -24.33 13.42 5.96
CA PRO A 147 -23.09 13.51 5.18
C PRO A 147 -22.19 14.69 5.59
N ILE A 148 -22.78 15.86 5.87
CA ILE A 148 -22.01 17.05 6.29
C ILE A 148 -21.42 16.81 7.69
N LEU A 149 -22.22 16.34 8.66
CA LEU A 149 -21.74 15.98 10.00
C LEU A 149 -20.62 14.94 9.93
N SER A 150 -20.78 13.92 9.08
CA SER A 150 -19.74 12.90 8.80
C SER A 150 -18.41 13.53 8.41
N LYS A 151 -18.44 14.51 7.51
CA LYS A 151 -17.23 15.20 7.08
C LYS A 151 -16.66 16.13 8.17
N ILE A 152 -17.50 16.74 9.00
CA ILE A 152 -17.09 17.60 10.11
C ILE A 152 -16.30 16.80 11.16
N PHE A 153 -16.83 15.70 11.69
CA PHE A 153 -16.09 14.95 12.71
C PHE A 153 -14.91 14.16 12.13
N SER A 154 -14.93 13.86 10.82
CA SER A 154 -13.75 13.35 10.12
C SER A 154 -12.56 14.32 10.17
N PHE A 155 -12.82 15.61 10.29
CA PHE A 155 -11.80 16.65 10.42
C PHE A 155 -11.36 16.83 11.88
N SER A 156 -12.31 16.77 12.83
CA SER A 156 -12.00 16.84 14.27
C SER A 156 -12.96 15.96 15.07
N ALA A 157 -12.45 14.87 15.65
CA ALA A 157 -13.22 13.96 16.50
C ALA A 157 -13.74 14.61 17.79
N GLN A 158 -13.03 15.62 18.31
CA GLN A 158 -13.38 16.30 19.58
C GLN A 158 -14.38 17.46 19.40
N ILE A 159 -15.06 17.56 18.26
CA ILE A 159 -15.97 18.68 17.97
C ILE A 159 -17.33 18.56 18.66
N LEU A 160 -17.76 17.33 18.98
CA LEU A 160 -19.03 17.06 19.66
C LEU A 160 -18.80 16.85 21.15
N SER A 161 -19.66 17.43 21.99
CA SER A 161 -19.74 17.04 23.41
C SER A 161 -20.47 15.71 23.57
N GLU A 162 -20.33 15.07 24.73
CA GLU A 162 -20.96 13.79 25.04
C GLU A 162 -22.50 13.83 24.85
N ASP A 163 -23.16 14.91 25.27
CA ASP A 163 -24.60 15.10 25.06
C ASP A 163 -24.98 15.14 23.57
N GLN A 164 -24.14 15.75 22.74
CA GLN A 164 -24.38 15.83 21.30
C GLN A 164 -24.12 14.48 20.62
N VAL A 165 -23.10 13.75 21.06
CA VAL A 165 -22.88 12.36 20.64
C VAL A 165 -24.10 11.51 21.00
N ASN A 166 -24.62 11.62 22.22
CA ASN A 166 -25.81 10.90 22.69
C ASN A 166 -27.09 11.29 21.93
N LEU A 167 -27.23 12.56 21.53
CA LEU A 167 -28.32 13.02 20.67
C LEU A 167 -28.25 12.35 19.28
N VAL A 168 -27.09 12.42 18.63
CA VAL A 168 -26.90 11.86 17.29
C VAL A 168 -27.05 10.33 17.33
N SER A 169 -26.41 9.64 18.28
CA SER A 169 -26.51 8.18 18.43
C SER A 169 -27.96 7.69 18.57
N ARG A 170 -28.81 8.42 19.33
CA ARG A 170 -30.25 8.11 19.40
C ARG A 170 -30.93 8.20 18.03
N LYS A 171 -30.67 9.28 17.28
CA LYS A 171 -31.27 9.49 15.96
C LYS A 171 -30.81 8.45 14.95
N LEU A 172 -29.52 8.11 14.93
CA LEU A 172 -28.97 7.04 14.10
C LEU A 172 -29.66 5.70 14.40
N ALA A 173 -29.82 5.34 15.68
CA ALA A 173 -30.48 4.10 16.09
C ALA A 173 -31.97 4.08 15.66
N ASP A 174 -32.66 5.22 15.78
CA ASP A 174 -34.06 5.35 15.37
C ASP A 174 -34.20 5.20 13.84
N TRP A 175 -33.33 5.83 13.04
CA TRP A 175 -33.39 5.72 11.58
C TRP A 175 -33.06 4.31 11.09
N LEU A 176 -32.09 3.61 11.70
CA LEU A 176 -31.80 2.22 11.35
C LEU A 176 -32.99 1.28 11.56
N ARG A 177 -33.75 1.48 12.65
CA ARG A 177 -34.82 0.55 13.04
C ARG A 177 -36.21 0.95 12.55
N TYR A 178 -36.51 2.24 12.46
CA TYR A 178 -37.87 2.75 12.30
C TYR A 178 -38.10 3.55 11.01
N ALA A 179 -37.16 3.53 10.06
CA ALA A 179 -37.42 4.06 8.73
C ALA A 179 -38.58 3.33 8.05
N SER A 180 -39.39 4.10 7.33
CA SER A 180 -40.62 3.66 6.69
C SER A 180 -40.37 2.60 5.63
N VAL A 181 -41.28 1.63 5.54
CA VAL A 181 -41.27 0.55 4.53
C VAL A 181 -42.17 0.84 3.32
N HIS A 182 -42.68 2.07 3.24
CA HIS A 182 -43.56 2.53 2.17
C HIS A 182 -42.78 3.41 1.22
N GLN A 183 -43.06 3.31 -0.08
CA GLN A 183 -42.46 4.19 -1.08
C GLN A 183 -42.94 5.63 -0.86
N GLY A 184 -42.06 6.58 -1.18
CA GLY A 184 -42.43 8.00 -1.23
C GLY A 184 -43.54 8.25 -2.26
N ALA A 185 -44.21 9.40 -2.14
CA ALA A 185 -45.20 9.80 -3.15
C ALA A 185 -44.52 9.92 -4.52
N SER A 186 -44.98 9.13 -5.50
CA SER A 186 -44.50 9.22 -6.88
C SER A 186 -44.81 10.62 -7.42
N MET A 187 -43.77 11.33 -7.89
CA MET A 187 -43.93 12.48 -8.79
C MET A 187 -44.42 11.93 -10.13
N SER A 188 -45.72 11.60 -10.22
CA SER A 188 -46.29 11.16 -11.49
C SER A 188 -46.21 12.31 -12.49
N SER A 189 -45.47 12.08 -13.58
CA SER A 189 -45.55 12.90 -14.78
C SER A 189 -47.01 12.93 -15.25
N GLY A 190 -47.57 14.12 -15.41
CA GLY A 190 -48.98 14.35 -15.72
C GLY A 190 -49.52 13.48 -16.85
N GLY A 191 -50.26 12.43 -16.50
CA GLY A 191 -51.15 11.69 -17.38
C GLY A 191 -52.56 12.23 -17.22
N PHE A 192 -53.16 12.71 -18.30
CA PHE A 192 -54.43 13.46 -18.34
C PHE A 192 -55.69 12.66 -17.91
N PHE A 193 -55.57 11.40 -17.48
CA PHE A 193 -56.70 10.54 -17.11
C PHE A 193 -56.36 9.57 -15.96
N THR A 194 -56.18 10.05 -14.72
CA THR A 194 -56.31 9.19 -13.53
C THR A 194 -57.04 9.93 -12.40
N SER A 195 -58.25 9.47 -12.08
CA SER A 195 -59.05 9.91 -10.94
C SER A 195 -58.32 9.68 -9.61
N PRO A 196 -58.43 10.56 -8.60
CA PRO A 196 -57.70 10.47 -7.34
C PRO A 196 -58.39 9.46 -6.42
N ARG A 197 -58.20 8.17 -6.66
CA ARG A 197 -58.34 7.18 -5.60
C ARG A 197 -57.01 7.17 -4.85
N THR A 198 -57.05 7.47 -3.56
CA THR A 198 -55.99 7.29 -2.56
C THR A 198 -55.44 5.86 -2.64
N ARG A 199 -54.56 5.59 -3.61
CA ARG A 199 -53.78 4.36 -3.64
C ARG A 199 -52.86 4.43 -2.42
N GLN A 200 -52.98 3.45 -1.52
CA GLN A 200 -52.01 3.29 -0.45
C GLN A 200 -50.61 3.31 -1.06
N PRO A 201 -49.64 4.02 -0.45
CA PRO A 201 -48.28 4.06 -0.95
C PRO A 201 -47.76 2.63 -1.13
N ALA A 202 -47.19 2.33 -2.30
CA ALA A 202 -46.69 1.00 -2.59
C ALA A 202 -45.61 0.60 -1.57
N LEU A 203 -45.59 -0.65 -1.15
CA LEU A 203 -44.54 -1.13 -0.25
C LEU A 203 -43.19 -1.15 -0.97
N MET A 204 -42.12 -1.00 -0.20
CA MET A 204 -40.76 -1.25 -0.67
C MET A 204 -40.61 -2.74 -1.01
N ILE A 205 -39.81 -3.02 -2.03
CA ILE A 205 -39.46 -4.39 -2.40
C ILE A 205 -38.03 -4.69 -2.01
N GLU A 206 -37.73 -5.97 -1.87
CA GLU A 206 -36.40 -6.52 -1.71
C GLU A 206 -35.72 -6.65 -3.08
N VAL A 207 -34.42 -6.91 -3.09
CA VAL A 207 -33.61 -7.06 -4.32
C VAL A 207 -34.09 -8.17 -5.28
N ASP A 208 -34.84 -9.16 -4.79
CA ASP A 208 -35.45 -10.25 -5.56
C ASP A 208 -36.88 -9.92 -6.03
N GLY A 209 -37.41 -8.74 -5.68
CA GLY A 209 -38.76 -8.31 -6.01
C GLY A 209 -39.83 -8.72 -5.00
N ALA A 210 -39.47 -9.45 -3.93
CA ALA A 210 -40.41 -9.75 -2.84
C ALA A 210 -40.72 -8.48 -2.04
N VAL A 211 -41.84 -8.46 -1.32
CA VAL A 211 -42.19 -7.32 -0.45
C VAL A 211 -41.25 -7.28 0.77
N ALA A 212 -40.75 -6.11 1.15
CA ALA A 212 -39.92 -5.93 2.34
C ALA A 212 -40.72 -6.20 3.63
N GLY A 213 -40.18 -7.06 4.51
CA GLY A 213 -40.96 -7.69 5.57
C GLY A 213 -40.79 -7.18 7.02
N ASP A 214 -39.58 -6.76 7.43
CA ASP A 214 -39.29 -6.40 8.84
C ASP A 214 -39.15 -4.88 9.01
N PHE A 215 -38.02 -4.31 8.57
CA PHE A 215 -37.77 -2.88 8.53
C PHE A 215 -36.98 -2.50 7.27
N PHE A 216 -36.95 -1.21 6.96
CA PHE A 216 -36.25 -0.69 5.78
C PHE A 216 -34.73 -0.83 5.92
N THR A 217 -34.07 -1.30 4.86
CA THR A 217 -32.61 -1.32 4.73
C THR A 217 -32.14 -0.70 3.42
N VAL A 218 -30.83 -0.49 3.29
CA VAL A 218 -30.23 0.01 2.04
C VAL A 218 -30.42 -0.93 0.84
N LEU A 219 -30.78 -2.19 1.07
CA LEU A 219 -31.08 -3.18 0.03
C LEU A 219 -32.57 -3.19 -0.37
N CYS A 220 -33.40 -2.34 0.25
CA CYS A 220 -34.77 -2.13 -0.21
C CYS A 220 -34.81 -1.28 -1.48
N VAL A 221 -35.48 -1.79 -2.51
CA VAL A 221 -35.62 -1.18 -3.84
C VAL A 221 -36.99 -0.53 -3.97
N GLY A 222 -37.03 0.72 -4.44
CA GLY A 222 -38.26 1.48 -4.64
C GLY A 222 -38.08 2.53 -5.74
N GLN A 223 -39.18 3.12 -6.21
CA GLN A 223 -39.11 4.19 -7.23
C GLN A 223 -38.71 5.54 -6.64
N SER A 224 -39.11 5.79 -5.40
CA SER A 224 -38.83 7.03 -4.68
C SER A 224 -38.69 6.76 -3.20
N TYR A 225 -37.68 7.36 -2.59
CA TYR A 225 -37.36 7.22 -1.17
C TYR A 225 -37.85 8.43 -0.38
N THR A 226 -38.39 8.19 0.81
CA THR A 226 -38.75 9.22 1.79
C THR A 226 -37.51 9.76 2.52
N GLU A 227 -37.64 10.88 3.23
CA GLU A 227 -36.48 11.49 3.93
C GLU A 227 -35.90 10.60 5.04
N ASP A 228 -36.74 9.90 5.79
CA ASP A 228 -36.30 8.93 6.80
C ASP A 228 -35.58 7.72 6.19
N GLN A 229 -35.96 7.28 4.98
CA GLN A 229 -35.25 6.26 4.23
C GLN A 229 -33.87 6.76 3.77
N TRP A 230 -33.76 8.02 3.33
CA TRP A 230 -32.46 8.65 3.05
C TRP A 230 -31.59 8.73 4.30
N MET A 231 -32.15 9.11 5.45
CA MET A 231 -31.41 9.15 6.72
C MET A 231 -30.94 7.77 7.16
N ASN A 232 -31.73 6.71 6.93
CA ASN A 232 -31.30 5.33 7.15
C ASN A 232 -30.08 4.96 6.28
N MET A 233 -30.13 5.26 4.98
CA MET A 233 -29.00 5.01 4.07
C MET A 233 -27.74 5.78 4.48
N TYR A 234 -27.89 7.07 4.82
CA TYR A 234 -26.77 7.88 5.28
C TYR A 234 -26.21 7.37 6.61
N THR A 235 -27.08 6.94 7.53
CA THR A 235 -26.67 6.35 8.79
C THR A 235 -25.81 5.12 8.56
N PHE A 236 -26.27 4.16 7.76
CA PHE A 236 -25.48 2.96 7.44
C PHE A 236 -24.15 3.31 6.77
N SER A 237 -24.13 4.28 5.85
CA SER A 237 -22.92 4.73 5.16
C SER A 237 -21.87 5.39 6.07
N MET A 238 -22.23 5.87 7.26
CA MET A 238 -21.30 6.57 8.16
C MET A 238 -21.09 5.88 9.51
N ILE A 239 -21.92 4.89 9.87
CA ILE A 239 -21.96 4.33 11.22
C ILE A 239 -20.65 3.68 11.63
N ARG A 240 -19.96 2.99 10.71
CA ARG A 240 -18.65 2.41 10.97
C ARG A 240 -17.67 3.46 11.48
N LYS A 241 -17.61 4.61 10.81
CA LYS A 241 -16.74 5.72 11.21
C LYS A 241 -17.19 6.33 12.53
N TRP A 242 -18.50 6.43 12.75
CA TRP A 242 -19.07 6.94 13.99
C TRP A 242 -18.67 6.09 15.21
N LEU A 243 -18.85 4.76 15.13
CA LEU A 243 -18.48 3.82 16.19
C LEU A 243 -16.99 3.94 16.55
N LEU A 244 -16.10 3.86 15.54
CA LEU A 244 -14.66 4.03 15.72
C LEU A 244 -14.23 5.36 16.35
N THR A 245 -15.05 6.42 16.20
CA THR A 245 -14.70 7.76 16.70
C THR A 245 -15.21 8.01 18.11
N TYR A 246 -16.42 7.53 18.44
CA TYR A 246 -17.14 7.96 19.64
C TYR A 246 -17.56 6.84 20.60
N ASP A 247 -17.41 5.57 20.22
CA ASP A 247 -17.65 4.42 21.10
C ASP A 247 -16.34 3.88 21.74
N ALA A 248 -15.17 4.34 21.30
CA ALA A 248 -13.85 3.90 21.78
C ALA A 248 -13.45 4.40 23.18
N GLU A 249 -14.23 5.26 23.84
CA GLU A 249 -13.93 5.80 25.17
C GLU A 249 -14.79 5.15 26.25
N GLY A 250 -14.40 3.93 26.64
CA GLY A 250 -14.98 3.18 27.77
C GLY A 250 -13.93 2.58 28.73
N THR A 251 -12.65 2.91 28.58
CA THR A 251 -11.56 2.38 29.42
C THR A 251 -10.57 3.48 29.80
N SER A 252 -10.96 4.37 30.72
CA SER A 252 -10.07 5.02 31.70
C SER A 252 -10.85 6.01 32.57
N ASN A 253 -11.56 5.50 33.57
CA ASN A 253 -11.70 6.20 34.84
C ASN A 253 -11.44 5.16 35.93
N THR A 254 -10.16 5.03 36.27
CA THR A 254 -9.71 4.46 37.53
C THR A 254 -10.30 5.26 38.70
N GLU A 255 -10.68 4.53 39.75
CA GLU A 255 -11.05 4.99 41.09
C GLU A 255 -12.53 5.39 41.33
N SER A 256 -13.38 4.38 41.50
CA SER A 256 -14.13 4.27 42.76
C SER A 256 -14.46 2.80 43.04
N ASP A 257 -13.66 2.20 43.91
CA ASP A 257 -13.90 0.92 44.56
C ASP A 257 -15.25 0.89 45.28
N ASP A 258 -15.77 -0.33 45.44
CA ASP A 258 -16.89 -0.74 46.26
C ASP A 258 -18.30 -0.27 45.85
N ARG A 259 -18.99 -1.11 45.04
CA ARG A 259 -20.26 -1.73 45.48
C ARG A 259 -20.75 -2.85 44.55
N SER A 260 -20.80 -4.04 45.16
CA SER A 260 -21.69 -5.18 44.88
C SER A 260 -21.61 -5.87 43.50
N GLU A 261 -20.73 -6.87 43.44
CA GLU A 261 -20.74 -8.01 42.51
C GLU A 261 -21.95 -8.94 42.70
N VAL A 262 -23.19 -8.46 42.61
CA VAL A 262 -24.37 -9.35 42.49
C VAL A 262 -25.47 -8.60 41.74
N ASP A 263 -25.35 -8.47 40.42
CA ASP A 263 -26.52 -8.31 39.49
C ASP A 263 -26.13 -8.22 38.01
N SER A 264 -24.84 -8.13 37.63
CA SER A 264 -24.46 -8.01 36.21
C SER A 264 -24.62 -9.31 35.39
N SER A 265 -24.83 -10.46 36.03
CA SER A 265 -24.84 -11.77 35.34
C SER A 265 -26.22 -12.29 34.95
N VAL A 266 -27.32 -11.54 35.21
CA VAL A 266 -28.69 -12.01 34.91
C VAL A 266 -29.42 -11.16 33.84
N MET A 267 -28.90 -10.00 33.44
CA MET A 267 -29.48 -9.20 32.34
C MET A 267 -29.05 -9.63 30.92
N SER A 268 -28.24 -10.68 30.77
CA SER A 268 -27.65 -11.09 29.49
C SER A 268 -28.35 -12.26 28.76
N MET A 269 -29.56 -12.69 29.17
CA MET A 269 -30.28 -13.74 28.41
C MET A 269 -31.76 -13.44 28.09
N VAL A 270 -32.28 -12.27 28.45
CA VAL A 270 -33.66 -11.88 28.08
C VAL A 270 -33.72 -10.39 27.75
N SER A 271 -33.42 -10.01 26.51
CA SER A 271 -33.84 -8.72 25.93
C SER A 271 -33.92 -8.78 24.40
N ALA A 272 -34.52 -9.84 23.86
CA ALA A 272 -34.91 -9.94 22.45
C ALA A 272 -36.33 -9.43 22.19
N THR A 273 -36.82 -8.50 23.02
CA THR A 273 -38.08 -7.78 22.77
C THR A 273 -37.76 -6.32 22.49
N SER A 274 -38.29 -5.79 21.39
CA SER A 274 -38.06 -4.43 20.89
C SER A 274 -38.34 -3.31 21.92
N SER A 275 -39.07 -3.62 22.98
CA SER A 275 -39.38 -2.74 24.11
C SER A 275 -38.23 -2.58 25.12
N SER A 276 -37.40 -3.61 25.36
CA SER A 276 -36.30 -3.54 26.35
C SER A 276 -35.12 -2.69 25.87
N SER A 277 -34.82 -2.75 24.57
CA SER A 277 -33.73 -1.96 23.94
C SER A 277 -33.89 -0.43 24.07
N ARG A 278 -35.09 0.08 24.37
CA ARG A 278 -35.32 1.52 24.57
C ARG A 278 -34.73 2.04 25.88
N LEU A 279 -34.42 1.15 26.82
CA LEU A 279 -33.87 1.48 28.13
C LEU A 279 -32.33 1.56 28.12
N LEU A 280 -31.69 1.10 27.06
CA LEU A 280 -30.24 1.16 26.90
C LEU A 280 -29.76 2.61 26.71
N PRO A 281 -28.56 2.96 27.21
CA PRO A 281 -27.88 4.19 26.86
C PRO A 281 -27.81 4.38 25.33
N PRO A 282 -27.82 5.64 24.82
CA PRO A 282 -27.81 5.94 23.40
C PRO A 282 -26.79 5.20 22.55
N LYS A 283 -25.55 5.06 23.04
CA LYS A 283 -24.46 4.38 22.33
C LYS A 283 -24.67 2.87 22.28
N GLU A 284 -24.99 2.24 23.42
CA GLU A 284 -25.30 0.81 23.48
C GLU A 284 -26.52 0.44 22.63
N ARG A 285 -27.55 1.28 22.65
CA ARG A 285 -28.71 1.11 21.79
C ARG A 285 -28.34 1.21 20.30
N LEU A 286 -27.43 2.12 19.94
CA LEU A 286 -26.93 2.23 18.58
C LEU A 286 -26.18 0.96 18.17
N ARG A 287 -25.32 0.40 19.04
CA ARG A 287 -24.63 -0.88 18.80
C ARG A 287 -25.62 -2.02 18.54
N GLU A 288 -26.62 -2.20 19.39
CA GLU A 288 -27.65 -3.23 19.20
C GLU A 288 -28.41 -3.06 17.87
N LYS A 289 -28.81 -1.83 17.52
CA LYS A 289 -29.55 -1.58 16.27
C LYS A 289 -28.68 -1.65 15.02
N ALA A 290 -27.40 -1.27 15.11
CA ALA A 290 -26.42 -1.48 14.05
C ALA A 290 -26.18 -2.97 13.82
N PHE A 291 -26.07 -3.75 14.89
CA PHE A 291 -25.91 -5.21 14.83
C PHE A 291 -27.11 -5.89 14.16
N GLU A 292 -28.33 -5.59 14.62
CA GLU A 292 -29.58 -6.09 14.00
C GLU A 292 -29.67 -5.72 12.51
N TYR A 293 -29.29 -4.49 12.16
CA TYR A 293 -29.31 -4.00 10.78
C TYR A 293 -28.30 -4.76 9.90
N CYS A 294 -27.07 -4.96 10.36
CA CYS A 294 -26.04 -5.71 9.64
C CYS A 294 -26.43 -7.19 9.48
N HIS A 295 -27.00 -7.79 10.52
CA HIS A 295 -27.54 -9.15 10.45
C HIS A 295 -28.65 -9.27 9.39
N ARG A 296 -29.56 -8.31 9.34
CA ARG A 296 -30.63 -8.27 8.31
C ARG A 296 -30.06 -8.11 6.90
N LEU A 297 -29.03 -7.29 6.70
CA LEU A 297 -28.36 -7.14 5.40
C LEU A 297 -27.71 -8.44 4.94
N ILE A 298 -27.07 -9.18 5.86
CA ILE A 298 -26.50 -10.49 5.55
C ILE A 298 -27.61 -11.47 5.12
N GLU A 299 -28.74 -11.50 5.81
CA GLU A 299 -29.90 -12.33 5.43
C GLU A 299 -30.47 -11.93 4.06
N GLN A 300 -30.64 -10.63 3.78
CA GLN A 300 -31.12 -10.13 2.49
C GLN A 300 -30.19 -10.50 1.33
N SER A 301 -28.89 -10.65 1.61
CA SER A 301 -27.91 -11.06 0.60
C SER A 301 -28.00 -12.55 0.20
N ASP A 302 -28.79 -13.37 0.91
CA ASP A 302 -29.10 -14.74 0.47
C ASP A 302 -30.00 -14.73 -0.77
N ARG A 303 -30.70 -13.63 -1.02
CA ARG A 303 -31.63 -13.47 -2.14
C ARG A 303 -30.88 -13.03 -3.40
N LYS A 304 -31.21 -13.66 -4.52
CA LYS A 304 -30.63 -13.31 -5.82
C LYS A 304 -31.22 -12.01 -6.34
N ALA A 305 -30.38 -10.97 -6.46
CA ALA A 305 -30.80 -9.69 -7.03
C ALA A 305 -31.24 -9.81 -8.50
N LEU A 306 -32.30 -9.07 -8.85
CA LEU A 306 -32.84 -9.00 -10.22
C LEU A 306 -31.94 -8.17 -11.16
N LYS A 307 -31.27 -7.14 -10.63
CA LYS A 307 -30.38 -6.25 -11.40
C LYS A 307 -28.93 -6.44 -10.98
N ARG A 308 -28.01 -6.31 -11.94
CA ARG A 308 -26.57 -6.37 -11.68
C ARG A 308 -26.10 -5.28 -10.72
N THR A 309 -26.65 -4.07 -10.81
CA THR A 309 -26.32 -2.96 -9.89
C THR A 309 -26.65 -3.30 -8.45
N ASP A 310 -27.78 -3.99 -8.25
CA ASP A 310 -28.27 -4.36 -6.92
C ASP A 310 -27.42 -5.52 -6.35
N ALA A 311 -26.97 -6.44 -7.20
CA ALA A 311 -26.02 -7.50 -6.82
C ALA A 311 -24.66 -6.93 -6.37
N GLU A 312 -24.12 -5.92 -7.07
CA GLU A 312 -22.88 -5.26 -6.66
C GLU A 312 -23.07 -4.45 -5.37
N LEU A 313 -24.23 -3.82 -5.18
CA LEU A 313 -24.59 -3.17 -3.91
C LEU A 313 -24.68 -4.18 -2.75
N GLN A 314 -25.27 -5.37 -2.96
CA GLN A 314 -25.29 -6.44 -1.96
C GLN A 314 -23.88 -6.80 -1.48
N LYS A 315 -22.92 -6.98 -2.41
CA LYS A 315 -21.52 -7.27 -2.05
C LYS A 315 -20.87 -6.14 -1.24
N ALA A 316 -21.11 -4.89 -1.61
CA ALA A 316 -20.61 -3.74 -0.87
C ALA A 316 -21.22 -3.65 0.54
N CYS A 317 -22.52 -3.94 0.67
CA CYS A 317 -23.20 -4.00 1.97
C CYS A 317 -22.63 -5.10 2.85
N LEU A 318 -22.32 -6.28 2.30
CA LEU A 318 -21.68 -7.37 3.04
C LEU A 318 -20.32 -6.98 3.62
N VAL A 319 -19.47 -6.34 2.81
CA VAL A 319 -18.16 -5.83 3.27
C VAL A 319 -18.32 -4.92 4.48
N GLU A 320 -19.25 -3.96 4.38
CA GLU A 320 -19.46 -2.96 5.44
C GLU A 320 -20.17 -3.56 6.67
N SER A 321 -21.16 -4.43 6.48
CA SER A 321 -21.87 -5.11 7.57
C SER A 321 -20.95 -5.95 8.43
N VAL A 322 -20.07 -6.76 7.80
CA VAL A 322 -19.11 -7.58 8.56
C VAL A 322 -18.11 -6.70 9.29
N ALA A 323 -17.63 -5.61 8.68
CA ALA A 323 -16.72 -4.67 9.34
C ALA A 323 -17.37 -3.93 10.52
N ILE A 324 -18.65 -3.58 10.43
CA ILE A 324 -19.41 -2.98 11.55
C ILE A 324 -19.60 -4.01 12.68
N MET A 325 -19.95 -5.25 12.33
CA MET A 325 -20.11 -6.32 13.32
C MET A 325 -18.79 -6.64 14.04
N ASP A 326 -17.65 -6.61 13.33
CA ASP A 326 -16.31 -6.75 13.90
C ASP A 326 -16.03 -5.68 14.97
N ILE A 327 -16.29 -4.40 14.66
CA ILE A 327 -16.13 -3.29 15.61
C ILE A 327 -17.01 -3.47 16.85
N ILE A 328 -18.31 -3.78 16.65
CA ILE A 328 -19.25 -3.98 17.76
C ILE A 328 -18.80 -5.14 18.65
N CYS A 329 -18.29 -6.23 18.07
CA CYS A 329 -17.78 -7.37 18.82
C CYS A 329 -16.47 -7.05 19.57
N SER A 330 -15.62 -6.18 19.02
CA SER A 330 -14.41 -5.70 19.70
C SER A 330 -14.72 -4.80 20.88
N GLU A 331 -15.79 -4.01 20.81
CA GLU A 331 -16.25 -3.14 21.90
C GLU A 331 -17.02 -3.93 22.97
N ASP A 332 -17.75 -4.98 22.59
CA ASP A 332 -18.56 -5.78 23.50
C ASP A 332 -18.60 -7.26 23.09
N ALA A 333 -17.88 -8.05 23.88
CA ALA A 333 -17.71 -9.49 23.69
C ALA A 333 -19.04 -10.28 23.70
N SER A 334 -20.12 -9.75 24.29
CA SER A 334 -21.42 -10.44 24.31
C SER A 334 -22.01 -10.65 22.91
N TYR A 335 -21.62 -9.81 21.94
CA TYR A 335 -22.05 -9.94 20.54
C TYR A 335 -21.31 -11.03 19.77
N VAL A 336 -20.12 -11.46 20.20
CA VAL A 336 -19.29 -12.44 19.48
C VAL A 336 -20.05 -13.73 19.24
N TYR A 337 -20.69 -14.27 20.27
CA TYR A 337 -21.48 -15.52 20.17
C TYR A 337 -22.74 -15.37 19.32
N ARG A 338 -23.31 -14.16 19.23
CA ARG A 338 -24.46 -13.85 18.38
C ARG A 338 -24.04 -13.69 16.92
N ALA A 339 -22.86 -13.13 16.68
CA ALA A 339 -22.32 -12.84 15.34
C ALA A 339 -21.80 -14.10 14.64
N PHE A 340 -21.07 -14.94 15.37
CA PHE A 340 -20.31 -16.04 14.78
C PHE A 340 -21.14 -17.01 13.92
N PRO A 341 -22.34 -17.47 14.35
CA PRO A 341 -23.16 -18.36 13.53
C PRO A 341 -23.51 -17.74 12.17
N CYS A 342 -23.84 -16.44 12.17
CA CYS A 342 -24.16 -15.68 10.96
C CYS A 342 -22.92 -15.54 10.05
N ILE A 343 -21.77 -15.14 10.60
CA ILE A 343 -20.52 -14.95 9.85
C ILE A 343 -19.98 -16.28 9.30
N LYS A 344 -20.08 -17.37 10.07
CA LYS A 344 -19.65 -18.71 9.63
C LYS A 344 -20.52 -19.22 8.48
N ALA A 345 -21.84 -19.04 8.56
CA ALA A 345 -22.75 -19.39 7.48
C ALA A 345 -22.47 -18.56 6.21
N LEU A 346 -22.21 -17.25 6.38
CA LEU A 346 -21.83 -16.35 5.30
C LEU A 346 -20.52 -16.79 4.62
N TYR A 347 -19.47 -17.13 5.39
CA TYR A 347 -18.23 -17.67 4.84
C TYR A 347 -18.47 -18.94 4.01
N GLY A 348 -19.25 -19.89 4.55
CA GLY A 348 -19.60 -21.12 3.84
C GLY A 348 -20.28 -20.85 2.49
N ARG A 349 -21.16 -19.85 2.42
CA ARG A 349 -21.84 -19.44 1.19
C ARG A 349 -20.92 -18.74 0.19
N LEU A 350 -20.03 -17.86 0.65
CA LEU A 350 -19.21 -17.02 -0.24
C LEU A 350 -17.90 -17.69 -0.67
N SER A 351 -17.36 -18.62 0.12
CA SER A 351 -16.02 -19.21 -0.10
C SER A 351 -15.83 -19.85 -1.49
N ALA A 352 -16.89 -20.36 -2.13
CA ALA A 352 -16.80 -20.93 -3.47
C ALA A 352 -16.74 -19.88 -4.60
N ASP A 353 -17.31 -18.69 -4.36
CA ASP A 353 -17.49 -17.63 -5.37
C ASP A 353 -16.36 -16.59 -5.31
N LEU A 354 -15.48 -16.62 -6.31
CA LEU A 354 -14.41 -15.63 -6.48
C LEU A 354 -14.94 -14.20 -6.67
N GLY A 355 -16.16 -14.06 -7.21
CA GLY A 355 -16.82 -12.75 -7.38
C GLY A 355 -17.15 -12.05 -6.05
N SER A 356 -17.00 -12.76 -4.93
CA SER A 356 -17.24 -12.28 -3.56
C SER A 356 -15.95 -12.15 -2.74
N ALA A 357 -14.76 -12.25 -3.35
CA ALA A 357 -13.47 -12.22 -2.67
C ALA A 357 -13.26 -11.01 -1.75
N ARG A 358 -13.73 -9.81 -2.15
CA ARG A 358 -13.62 -8.61 -1.31
C ARG A 358 -14.44 -8.69 -0.02
N ALA A 359 -15.58 -9.40 -0.02
CA ALA A 359 -16.38 -9.63 1.19
C ALA A 359 -15.74 -10.66 2.14
N LEU A 360 -14.89 -11.56 1.61
CA LEU A 360 -14.16 -12.54 2.40
C LEU A 360 -13.00 -11.92 3.22
N LEU A 361 -12.48 -10.74 2.83
CA LEU A 361 -11.44 -10.04 3.60
C LEU A 361 -11.94 -9.53 4.98
N PRO A 362 -13.05 -8.78 5.09
CA PRO A 362 -13.64 -8.45 6.40
C PRO A 362 -14.04 -9.68 7.22
N ILE A 363 -14.47 -10.76 6.57
CA ILE A 363 -14.76 -12.02 7.26
C ILE A 363 -13.47 -12.58 7.87
N ALA A 364 -12.37 -12.63 7.12
CA ALA A 364 -11.09 -13.06 7.65
C ALA A 364 -10.59 -12.15 8.79
N GLN A 365 -10.80 -10.84 8.72
CA GLN A 365 -10.53 -9.92 9.83
C GLN A 365 -11.35 -10.27 11.08
N PHE A 366 -12.64 -10.54 10.90
CA PHE A 366 -13.53 -10.95 12.00
C PHE A 366 -13.04 -12.25 12.66
N TYR A 367 -12.65 -13.25 11.85
CA TYR A 367 -12.06 -14.48 12.37
C TYR A 367 -10.75 -14.21 13.12
N LEU A 368 -9.85 -13.39 12.56
CA LEU A 368 -8.57 -13.05 13.19
C LEU A 368 -8.74 -12.43 14.58
N ASN A 369 -9.77 -11.58 14.74
CA ASN A 369 -10.05 -10.88 15.98
C ASN A 369 -10.78 -11.75 17.01
N HIS A 370 -11.75 -12.56 16.58
CA HIS A 370 -12.75 -13.14 17.49
C HIS A 370 -12.78 -14.67 17.54
N SER A 371 -12.08 -15.40 16.66
CA SER A 371 -12.22 -16.86 16.55
C SER A 371 -11.74 -17.61 17.79
N GLU A 372 -10.71 -17.11 18.45
CA GLU A 372 -10.20 -17.66 19.71
C GLU A 372 -11.24 -17.56 20.83
N MET A 373 -11.88 -16.39 20.98
CA MET A 373 -12.96 -16.19 21.96
C MET A 373 -14.16 -17.09 21.67
N ALA A 374 -14.51 -17.28 20.40
CA ALA A 374 -15.62 -18.15 20.01
C ALA A 374 -15.26 -19.65 20.00
N ALA A 375 -14.01 -20.02 20.27
CA ALA A 375 -13.49 -21.38 20.13
C ALA A 375 -13.77 -22.00 18.74
N VAL A 376 -13.62 -21.19 17.69
CA VAL A 376 -13.82 -21.60 16.29
C VAL A 376 -12.47 -21.66 15.58
N ASP A 377 -12.19 -22.78 14.91
CA ASP A 377 -11.00 -22.92 14.05
C ASP A 377 -11.12 -22.01 12.81
N SER A 378 -10.07 -21.23 12.58
CA SER A 378 -9.95 -20.25 11.50
C SER A 378 -8.92 -20.63 10.44
N GLU A 379 -8.16 -21.72 10.62
CA GLU A 379 -7.06 -22.09 9.73
C GLU A 379 -7.53 -22.31 8.28
N ALA A 380 -8.65 -23.00 8.10
CA ALA A 380 -9.24 -23.23 6.78
C ALA A 380 -9.60 -21.93 6.04
N VAL A 381 -9.95 -20.86 6.76
CA VAL A 381 -10.22 -19.54 6.18
C VAL A 381 -8.94 -18.95 5.62
N PHE A 382 -7.87 -18.94 6.41
CA PHE A 382 -6.59 -18.36 5.99
C PHE A 382 -5.91 -19.17 4.90
N CYS A 383 -5.91 -20.50 4.98
CA CYS A 383 -5.43 -21.36 3.88
C CYS A 383 -6.17 -21.07 2.57
N HIS A 384 -7.50 -20.94 2.61
CA HIS A 384 -8.26 -20.59 1.42
C HIS A 384 -7.87 -19.20 0.87
N LEU A 385 -7.77 -18.18 1.73
CA LEU A 385 -7.42 -16.82 1.31
C LEU A 385 -6.01 -16.73 0.72
N PHE A 386 -5.00 -17.20 1.46
CA PHE A 386 -3.60 -17.04 1.09
C PHE A 386 -3.18 -17.94 -0.08
N SER A 387 -3.84 -19.09 -0.29
CA SER A 387 -3.54 -19.97 -1.42
C SER A 387 -4.36 -19.62 -2.66
N ARG A 388 -5.67 -19.34 -2.53
CA ARG A 388 -6.55 -19.17 -3.71
C ARG A 388 -6.55 -17.76 -4.29
N PHE A 389 -6.62 -16.72 -3.47
CA PHE A 389 -6.83 -15.35 -3.99
C PHE A 389 -5.61 -14.85 -4.77
N PRO A 390 -4.36 -14.94 -4.27
CA PRO A 390 -3.22 -14.50 -5.05
C PRO A 390 -2.93 -15.42 -6.26
N ALA A 391 -3.43 -16.65 -6.26
CA ALA A 391 -3.25 -17.57 -7.39
C ALA A 391 -4.23 -17.31 -8.53
N GLU A 392 -5.48 -16.99 -8.23
CA GLU A 392 -6.56 -16.86 -9.22
C GLU A 392 -6.97 -15.41 -9.52
N LEU A 393 -6.77 -14.50 -8.56
CA LEU A 393 -7.24 -13.10 -8.61
C LEU A 393 -6.09 -12.08 -8.54
N PHE A 394 -4.86 -12.49 -8.86
CA PHE A 394 -3.70 -11.58 -8.91
C PHE A 394 -3.91 -10.38 -9.83
N ASN A 395 -4.78 -10.53 -10.84
CA ASN A 395 -5.05 -9.53 -11.86
C ASN A 395 -6.05 -8.45 -11.45
N GLU A 396 -6.69 -8.57 -10.27
CA GLU A 396 -7.64 -7.60 -9.74
C GLU A 396 -6.92 -6.54 -8.87
N PRO A 397 -6.67 -5.31 -9.36
CA PRO A 397 -5.77 -4.37 -8.68
C PRO A 397 -6.30 -3.88 -7.33
N MET A 398 -7.62 -3.69 -7.21
CA MET A 398 -8.24 -3.27 -5.96
C MET A 398 -8.16 -4.34 -4.89
N LEU A 399 -8.41 -5.61 -5.26
CA LEU A 399 -8.29 -6.74 -4.33
C LEU A 399 -6.84 -6.92 -3.89
N ALA A 400 -5.88 -6.84 -4.83
CA ALA A 400 -4.45 -6.95 -4.53
C ALA A 400 -4.03 -5.90 -3.48
N PHE A 401 -4.44 -4.64 -3.68
CA PHE A 401 -4.18 -3.57 -2.71
C PHE A 401 -4.83 -3.84 -1.36
N GLU A 402 -6.12 -4.19 -1.32
CA GLU A 402 -6.84 -4.47 -0.07
C GLU A 402 -6.27 -5.67 0.69
N PHE A 403 -5.84 -6.71 -0.02
CA PHE A 403 -5.23 -7.91 0.57
C PHE A 403 -3.87 -7.59 1.20
N VAL A 404 -3.04 -6.82 0.50
CA VAL A 404 -1.73 -6.40 1.03
C VAL A 404 -1.92 -5.46 2.22
N GLN A 405 -2.90 -4.55 2.18
CA GLN A 405 -3.26 -3.70 3.31
C GLN A 405 -3.79 -4.51 4.50
N PHE A 406 -4.59 -5.56 4.27
CA PHE A 406 -4.99 -6.51 5.30
C PHE A 406 -3.78 -7.17 5.94
N CYS A 407 -2.79 -7.59 5.14
CA CYS A 407 -1.55 -8.16 5.67
C CYS A 407 -0.77 -7.14 6.52
N LEU A 408 -0.56 -5.92 6.01
CA LEU A 408 0.19 -4.86 6.69
C LEU A 408 -0.42 -4.47 8.04
N ARG A 409 -1.76 -4.35 8.11
CA ARG A 409 -2.46 -3.99 9.36
C ARG A 409 -2.38 -5.08 10.42
N ASN A 410 -2.18 -6.34 10.02
CA ASN A 410 -2.25 -7.50 10.90
C ASN A 410 -0.92 -8.28 10.98
N VAL A 411 0.22 -7.68 10.59
CA VAL A 411 1.51 -8.38 10.46
C VAL A 411 1.85 -9.23 11.68
N THR A 412 1.75 -8.65 12.88
CA THR A 412 2.11 -9.32 14.14
C THR A 412 1.21 -10.53 14.40
N VAL A 413 -0.11 -10.34 14.31
CA VAL A 413 -1.09 -11.39 14.54
C VAL A 413 -1.00 -12.49 13.48
N LEU A 414 -0.77 -12.14 12.22
CA LEU A 414 -0.57 -13.10 11.13
C LEU A 414 0.68 -13.95 11.33
N GLN A 415 1.78 -13.33 11.77
CA GLN A 415 3.02 -14.04 12.07
C GLN A 415 2.92 -15.02 13.25
N GLU A 416 2.05 -14.73 14.22
CA GLU A 416 1.85 -15.52 15.43
C GLU A 416 0.78 -16.60 15.26
N LYS A 417 -0.37 -16.25 14.65
CA LYS A 417 -1.58 -17.08 14.63
C LYS A 417 -1.86 -17.77 13.30
N VAL A 418 -1.25 -17.34 12.19
CA VAL A 418 -1.55 -17.88 10.85
C VAL A 418 -0.31 -18.57 10.27
N ALA A 419 -0.26 -19.90 10.40
CA ALA A 419 0.92 -20.69 10.05
C ALA A 419 1.34 -20.53 8.57
N ILE A 420 0.36 -20.52 7.66
CA ILE A 420 0.60 -20.42 6.21
C ILE A 420 1.17 -19.05 5.79
N TYR A 421 1.05 -17.99 6.61
CA TYR A 421 1.37 -16.62 6.22
C TYR A 421 2.81 -16.47 5.71
N ARG A 422 3.80 -16.91 6.50
CA ARG A 422 5.22 -16.84 6.12
C ARG A 422 5.53 -17.72 4.92
N HIS A 423 4.79 -18.82 4.73
CA HIS A 423 4.99 -19.71 3.59
C HIS A 423 4.31 -19.23 2.30
N SER A 424 3.43 -18.23 2.39
CA SER A 424 2.65 -17.72 1.26
C SER A 424 3.37 -16.71 0.39
N PHE A 425 4.63 -16.35 0.68
CA PHE A 425 5.36 -15.32 -0.06
C PHE A 425 5.42 -15.56 -1.59
N PRO A 426 5.54 -16.80 -2.13
CA PRO A 426 5.53 -16.99 -3.59
C PRO A 426 4.21 -16.54 -4.22
N ASN A 427 3.09 -16.81 -3.55
CA ASN A 427 1.76 -16.41 -4.01
C ASN A 427 1.52 -14.92 -3.80
N LEU A 428 1.91 -14.38 -2.63
CA LEU A 428 1.77 -12.95 -2.35
C LEU A 428 2.55 -12.13 -3.38
N LEU A 429 3.75 -12.55 -3.78
CA LEU A 429 4.53 -11.84 -4.80
C LEU A 429 3.87 -11.81 -6.18
N LYS A 430 2.84 -12.64 -6.46
CA LYS A 430 2.05 -12.54 -7.71
C LYS A 430 1.28 -11.23 -7.80
N PHE A 431 0.76 -10.72 -6.68
CA PHE A 431 0.11 -9.41 -6.65
C PHE A 431 1.07 -8.30 -7.04
N LEU A 432 2.32 -8.36 -6.54
CA LEU A 432 3.36 -7.40 -6.90
C LEU A 432 3.79 -7.57 -8.36
N ALA A 433 4.06 -8.80 -8.79
CA ALA A 433 4.48 -9.10 -10.16
C ALA A 433 3.45 -8.59 -11.19
N TRP A 434 2.16 -8.67 -10.87
CA TRP A 434 1.12 -8.09 -11.69
C TRP A 434 0.96 -6.56 -11.46
N ASN A 435 0.69 -6.10 -10.26
CA ASN A 435 0.27 -4.71 -10.01
C ASN A 435 1.42 -3.78 -9.60
N SER A 436 2.65 -4.12 -10.01
CA SER A 436 3.93 -3.52 -9.62
C SER A 436 3.92 -2.00 -9.34
N PRO A 437 3.52 -1.10 -10.27
CA PRO A 437 3.63 0.34 -10.03
C PRO A 437 2.84 0.85 -8.82
N GLY A 438 1.78 0.14 -8.41
CA GLY A 438 0.88 0.57 -7.34
C GLY A 438 1.10 -0.11 -5.98
N LEU A 439 2.06 -1.05 -5.86
CA LEU A 439 2.26 -1.84 -4.64
C LEU A 439 3.69 -1.82 -4.09
N ILE A 440 4.64 -1.12 -4.73
CA ILE A 440 6.05 -1.13 -4.29
C ILE A 440 6.19 -0.64 -2.86
N SER A 441 5.54 0.47 -2.50
CA SER A 441 5.57 1.04 -1.14
C SER A 441 5.13 0.01 -0.10
N GLU A 442 4.04 -0.67 -0.38
CA GLU A 442 3.42 -1.65 0.50
C GLU A 442 4.30 -2.90 0.65
N TYR A 443 4.97 -3.36 -0.42
CA TYR A 443 5.88 -4.51 -0.33
C TYR A 443 7.23 -4.18 0.32
N VAL A 444 7.70 -2.93 0.23
CA VAL A 444 8.85 -2.48 1.00
C VAL A 444 8.58 -2.60 2.50
N GLU A 445 7.35 -2.33 2.94
CA GLU A 445 6.91 -2.49 4.33
C GLU A 445 6.57 -3.94 4.71
N LEU A 446 5.98 -4.72 3.79
CA LEU A 446 5.53 -6.09 4.05
C LEU A 446 6.67 -7.11 4.00
N LEU A 447 7.63 -6.96 3.10
CA LEU A 447 8.68 -7.97 2.85
C LEU A 447 9.43 -8.43 4.12
N PRO A 448 9.78 -7.54 5.08
CA PRO A 448 10.44 -7.96 6.31
C PRO A 448 9.67 -9.00 7.13
N SER A 449 8.33 -8.98 7.11
CA SER A 449 7.52 -9.91 7.90
C SER A 449 7.42 -11.31 7.28
N LEU A 450 7.69 -11.43 5.98
CA LEU A 450 7.66 -12.70 5.25
C LEU A 450 8.96 -13.50 5.41
N LEU A 451 10.03 -12.85 5.88
CA LEU A 451 11.33 -13.49 6.06
C LEU A 451 11.31 -14.44 7.26
N ALA A 452 11.62 -15.72 7.02
CA ALA A 452 11.91 -16.72 8.04
C ALA A 452 13.32 -17.30 7.82
N PRO A 453 14.06 -17.68 8.87
CA PRO A 453 15.39 -18.29 8.72
C PRO A 453 15.40 -19.52 7.80
N GLU A 454 14.33 -20.31 7.83
CA GLU A 454 14.21 -21.57 7.10
C GLU A 454 13.93 -21.36 5.60
N THR A 455 13.25 -20.27 5.25
CA THR A 455 12.84 -19.95 3.86
C THR A 455 13.59 -18.76 3.28
N ALA A 456 14.60 -18.23 3.98
CA ALA A 456 15.32 -17.02 3.59
C ALA A 456 15.93 -17.14 2.18
N ILE A 457 16.51 -18.30 1.85
CA ILE A 457 17.14 -18.56 0.55
C ILE A 457 16.06 -18.64 -0.54
N GLU A 458 14.99 -19.39 -0.30
CA GLU A 458 13.88 -19.50 -1.24
C GLU A 458 13.23 -18.14 -1.52
N LEU A 459 13.07 -17.29 -0.48
CA LEU A 459 12.57 -15.92 -0.65
C LEU A 459 13.52 -15.08 -1.49
N LEU A 460 14.84 -15.16 -1.27
CA LEU A 460 15.84 -14.46 -2.08
C LEU A 460 15.71 -14.83 -3.56
N HIS A 461 15.65 -16.13 -3.88
CA HIS A 461 15.49 -16.58 -5.25
C HIS A 461 14.14 -16.16 -5.85
N THR A 462 13.06 -16.20 -5.07
CA THR A 462 11.75 -15.75 -5.54
C THR A 462 11.71 -14.24 -5.83
N LEU A 463 12.48 -13.42 -5.09
CA LEU A 463 12.66 -11.99 -5.40
C LEU A 463 13.47 -11.79 -6.70
N LEU A 464 14.52 -12.57 -6.91
CA LEU A 464 15.32 -12.51 -8.14
C LEU A 464 14.51 -12.96 -9.36
N ASP A 465 13.67 -13.97 -9.19
CA ASP A 465 12.82 -14.56 -10.22
C ASP A 465 11.53 -13.75 -10.47
N LEU A 466 11.33 -12.61 -9.79
CA LEU A 466 10.14 -11.77 -9.96
C LEU A 466 9.84 -11.39 -11.43
N PRO A 467 10.83 -11.08 -12.30
CA PRO A 467 10.58 -10.84 -13.73
C PRO A 467 10.08 -12.11 -14.44
N CYS A 468 10.63 -13.27 -14.11
CA CYS A 468 10.19 -14.56 -14.64
C CYS A 468 8.78 -14.91 -14.16
N LEU A 469 8.44 -14.58 -12.90
CA LEU A 469 7.09 -14.73 -12.36
C LEU A 469 6.10 -13.86 -13.13
N ALA A 470 6.45 -12.59 -13.38
CA ALA A 470 5.61 -11.69 -14.18
C ALA A 470 5.39 -12.22 -15.60
N ALA A 471 6.43 -12.75 -16.25
CA ALA A 471 6.33 -13.37 -17.57
C ALA A 471 5.44 -14.62 -17.56
N ALA A 472 5.61 -15.48 -16.55
CA ALA A 472 4.80 -16.70 -16.39
C ALA A 472 3.31 -16.39 -16.13
N LEU A 473 3.02 -15.35 -15.34
CA LEU A 473 1.64 -14.88 -15.12
C LEU A 473 1.05 -14.26 -16.39
N ASP A 474 1.82 -13.48 -17.16
CA ASP A 474 1.37 -12.88 -18.43
C ASP A 474 1.05 -13.99 -19.44
N LEU A 475 1.90 -15.02 -19.53
CA LEU A 475 1.59 -16.24 -20.30
C LEU A 475 0.32 -16.92 -19.77
N GLN A 476 0.23 -17.23 -18.48
CA GLN A 476 -0.95 -17.88 -17.87
C GLN A 476 -2.25 -17.12 -18.17
N HIS A 477 -2.22 -15.78 -18.12
CA HIS A 477 -3.37 -14.94 -18.41
C HIS A 477 -3.72 -14.95 -19.90
N ARG A 478 -2.72 -14.80 -20.79
CA ARG A 478 -2.92 -14.86 -22.25
C ARG A 478 -3.43 -16.23 -22.69
N LEU A 479 -3.06 -17.31 -22.00
CA LEU A 479 -3.50 -18.69 -22.25
C LEU A 479 -4.98 -18.95 -21.96
N ILE A 480 -5.65 -18.11 -21.16
CA ILE A 480 -7.12 -18.10 -21.08
C ILE A 480 -7.73 -17.65 -22.43
N THR A 481 -6.94 -17.02 -23.31
CA THR A 481 -7.39 -16.45 -24.59
C THR A 481 -6.68 -16.96 -25.86
N ALA A 482 -5.45 -17.50 -25.84
CA ALA A 482 -4.79 -18.18 -26.98
C ALA A 482 -3.51 -19.01 -26.64
N SER A 483 -3.40 -20.20 -27.27
CA SER A 483 -2.26 -21.15 -27.48
C SER A 483 -1.45 -21.72 -26.29
N LEU A 484 -1.95 -22.84 -25.75
CA LEU A 484 -1.44 -23.74 -24.68
C LEU A 484 -0.09 -24.47 -24.88
N ASP A 485 0.68 -24.18 -25.93
CA ASP A 485 1.72 -25.12 -26.36
C ASP A 485 2.94 -25.18 -25.43
N ALA A 486 3.30 -24.07 -24.75
CA ALA A 486 4.42 -24.06 -23.79
C ALA A 486 4.10 -24.76 -22.45
N PHE A 487 2.86 -24.62 -21.94
CA PHE A 487 2.42 -25.28 -20.69
C PHE A 487 2.14 -26.78 -20.89
N ARG A 488 1.85 -27.21 -22.13
CA ARG A 488 1.61 -28.61 -22.48
C ARG A 488 2.89 -29.40 -22.71
N GLN A 489 4.02 -28.74 -22.97
CA GLN A 489 5.29 -29.43 -23.15
C GLN A 489 5.77 -30.03 -21.81
N PRO A 490 5.95 -31.36 -21.73
CA PRO A 490 6.37 -32.04 -20.49
C PRO A 490 7.69 -31.51 -19.91
N SER A 491 8.58 -30.99 -20.78
CA SER A 491 9.87 -30.40 -20.41
C SER A 491 9.74 -29.16 -19.51
N TYR A 492 8.76 -28.29 -19.77
CA TYR A 492 8.58 -27.00 -19.07
C TYR A 492 7.57 -27.06 -17.92
N ARG A 493 6.69 -28.07 -17.90
CA ARG A 493 5.60 -28.18 -16.91
C ARG A 493 6.08 -28.06 -15.46
N GLY A 494 7.17 -28.74 -15.10
CA GLY A 494 7.73 -28.68 -13.75
C GLY A 494 8.23 -27.28 -13.36
N LEU A 495 8.78 -26.53 -14.32
CA LEU A 495 9.29 -25.17 -14.10
C LEU A 495 8.16 -24.18 -13.86
N PHE A 496 7.09 -24.27 -14.66
CA PHE A 496 5.90 -23.45 -14.46
C PHE A 496 5.17 -23.77 -13.15
N LEU A 497 5.11 -25.05 -12.76
CA LEU A 497 4.54 -25.44 -11.46
C LEU A 497 5.36 -24.87 -10.28
N TYR A 498 6.68 -24.86 -10.39
CA TYR A 498 7.54 -24.30 -9.35
C TYR A 498 7.42 -22.77 -9.26
N ILE A 499 7.51 -22.04 -10.39
CA ILE A 499 7.46 -20.57 -10.35
C ILE A 499 6.07 -20.05 -9.96
N LEU A 500 4.99 -20.76 -10.31
CA LEU A 500 3.62 -20.39 -9.97
C LEU A 500 3.13 -21.04 -8.67
N ARG A 501 4.01 -21.67 -7.88
CA ARG A 501 3.63 -22.37 -6.64
C ARG A 501 2.89 -21.45 -5.66
N PRO A 502 1.92 -21.98 -4.89
CA PRO A 502 1.20 -21.19 -3.89
C PRO A 502 2.00 -21.03 -2.59
N GLU A 503 2.90 -21.95 -2.28
CA GLU A 503 3.56 -22.01 -0.97
C GLU A 503 5.05 -22.31 -1.13
N SER A 504 5.83 -21.82 -0.18
CA SER A 504 7.24 -22.12 -0.01
C SER A 504 7.47 -23.53 0.53
N GLY A 505 8.72 -24.00 0.53
CA GLY A 505 9.10 -25.31 1.09
C GLY A 505 9.14 -26.44 0.06
N THR A 506 9.05 -26.11 -1.24
CA THR A 506 9.13 -27.10 -2.35
C THR A 506 10.52 -27.18 -2.99
N GLY A 507 11.46 -26.33 -2.59
CA GLY A 507 12.84 -26.30 -3.06
C GLY A 507 13.41 -24.89 -3.09
N ASP A 508 14.74 -24.75 -2.97
CA ASP A 508 15.40 -23.45 -2.81
C ASP A 508 15.53 -22.66 -4.13
N THR A 509 15.71 -23.35 -5.26
CA THR A 509 16.03 -22.72 -6.57
C THR A 509 15.44 -23.49 -7.76
N ILE A 510 15.44 -22.84 -8.94
CA ILE A 510 15.04 -23.46 -10.21
C ILE A 510 16.23 -24.18 -10.85
N ASP A 511 16.25 -25.52 -10.79
CA ASP A 511 17.36 -26.37 -11.30
C ASP A 511 17.67 -26.19 -12.81
N ARG A 512 16.71 -25.74 -13.62
CA ARG A 512 16.84 -25.57 -15.07
C ARG A 512 16.48 -24.15 -15.53
N LEU A 513 17.10 -23.15 -14.90
CA LEU A 513 16.82 -21.74 -15.14
C LEU A 513 17.00 -21.32 -16.61
N ASN A 514 18.04 -21.81 -17.30
CA ASN A 514 18.24 -21.52 -18.74
C ASN A 514 17.06 -21.99 -19.59
N THR A 515 16.55 -23.19 -19.32
CA THR A 515 15.37 -23.76 -19.98
C THR A 515 14.11 -22.94 -19.70
N LEU A 516 14.00 -22.34 -18.52
CA LEU A 516 12.92 -21.40 -18.21
C LEU A 516 13.09 -20.09 -18.99
N HIS A 517 14.29 -19.53 -19.06
CA HIS A 517 14.56 -18.31 -19.81
C HIS A 517 14.28 -18.48 -21.31
N GLU A 518 14.66 -19.61 -21.90
CA GLU A 518 14.30 -19.97 -23.29
C GLU A 518 12.78 -20.01 -23.47
N ALA A 519 12.04 -20.60 -22.51
CA ALA A 519 10.58 -20.64 -22.57
C ALA A 519 9.92 -19.25 -22.40
N LEU A 520 10.61 -18.29 -21.78
CA LEU A 520 10.11 -16.94 -21.47
C LEU A 520 10.70 -15.85 -22.38
N GLU A 521 11.58 -16.19 -23.32
CA GLU A 521 12.34 -15.23 -24.15
C GLU A 521 11.43 -14.21 -24.86
N GLY A 522 10.26 -14.65 -25.35
CA GLY A 522 9.29 -13.79 -26.02
C GLY A 522 8.61 -12.74 -25.11
N MET A 523 8.80 -12.80 -23.79
CA MET A 523 8.17 -11.88 -22.83
C MET A 523 9.14 -10.84 -22.24
N VAL A 524 10.42 -10.87 -22.62
CA VAL A 524 11.45 -9.98 -22.05
C VAL A 524 11.09 -8.50 -22.19
N GLU A 525 10.52 -8.11 -23.33
CA GLU A 525 10.10 -6.73 -23.62
C GLU A 525 8.71 -6.37 -23.06
N SER A 526 8.04 -7.30 -22.36
CA SER A 526 6.75 -6.99 -21.72
C SER A 526 6.95 -5.90 -20.67
N PRO A 527 6.16 -4.80 -20.69
CA PRO A 527 6.31 -3.70 -19.73
C PRO A 527 6.32 -4.19 -18.28
N ARG A 528 5.53 -5.23 -17.98
CA ARG A 528 5.42 -5.81 -16.64
C ARG A 528 6.73 -6.48 -16.20
N VAL A 529 7.37 -7.23 -17.09
CA VAL A 529 8.66 -7.91 -16.85
C VAL A 529 9.75 -6.87 -16.61
N VAL A 530 9.81 -5.84 -17.46
CA VAL A 530 10.76 -4.73 -17.30
C VAL A 530 10.58 -3.99 -15.98
N HIS A 531 9.34 -3.67 -15.59
CA HIS A 531 9.08 -3.04 -14.29
C HIS A 531 9.48 -3.94 -13.12
N CYS A 532 9.16 -5.23 -13.16
CA CYS A 532 9.59 -6.17 -12.11
C CYS A 532 11.11 -6.19 -11.99
N ALA A 533 11.84 -6.25 -13.11
CA ALA A 533 13.31 -6.22 -13.12
C ALA A 533 13.88 -4.94 -12.50
N GLN A 534 13.21 -3.79 -12.69
CA GLN A 534 13.60 -2.52 -12.06
C GLN A 534 13.30 -2.47 -10.56
N ILE A 535 12.30 -3.22 -10.08
CA ILE A 535 11.88 -3.26 -8.68
C ILE A 535 12.76 -4.21 -7.86
N VAL A 536 13.28 -5.29 -8.45
CA VAL A 536 14.12 -6.29 -7.77
C VAL A 536 15.23 -5.65 -6.91
N PRO A 537 16.05 -4.69 -7.40
CA PRO A 537 17.09 -4.06 -6.59
C PRO A 537 16.56 -3.39 -5.31
N VAL A 538 15.37 -2.78 -5.37
CA VAL A 538 14.74 -2.13 -4.21
C VAL A 538 14.35 -3.17 -3.16
N LEU A 539 13.71 -4.27 -3.59
CA LEU A 539 13.30 -5.35 -2.69
C LEU A 539 14.51 -6.10 -2.11
N LEU A 540 15.55 -6.30 -2.91
CA LEU A 540 16.80 -6.89 -2.43
C LEU A 540 17.45 -6.03 -1.35
N HIS A 541 17.44 -4.70 -1.50
CA HIS A 541 17.93 -3.80 -0.47
C HIS A 541 17.16 -3.98 0.85
N VAL A 542 15.84 -4.07 0.80
CA VAL A 542 14.99 -4.33 1.98
C VAL A 542 15.28 -5.71 2.58
N TYR A 543 15.38 -6.73 1.74
CA TYR A 543 15.70 -8.10 2.15
C TYR A 543 17.03 -8.15 2.89
N PHE A 544 18.11 -7.60 2.31
CA PHE A 544 19.44 -7.65 2.92
C PHE A 544 19.53 -6.83 4.21
N ASN A 545 18.82 -5.71 4.31
CA ASN A 545 18.73 -4.95 5.56
C ASN A 545 17.96 -5.68 6.67
N THR A 546 17.09 -6.63 6.31
CA THR A 546 16.28 -7.41 7.25
C THR A 546 17.00 -8.70 7.65
N VAL A 547 17.57 -9.42 6.69
CA VAL A 547 18.21 -10.72 6.93
C VAL A 547 19.42 -10.62 7.84
N THR A 548 20.16 -9.50 7.79
CA THR A 548 21.28 -9.21 8.71
C THR A 548 20.83 -9.11 10.16
N LYS A 549 19.59 -8.70 10.42
CA LYS A 549 19.02 -8.60 11.76
C LYS A 549 18.50 -9.95 12.25
N VAL A 550 17.96 -10.77 11.34
CA VAL A 550 17.30 -12.05 11.67
C VAL A 550 18.30 -13.20 11.78
N ILE A 551 19.36 -13.21 10.98
CA ILE A 551 20.33 -14.31 10.90
C ILE A 551 21.65 -13.92 11.58
N THR A 552 21.58 -13.59 12.88
CA THR A 552 22.79 -13.28 13.69
C THR A 552 23.54 -14.53 14.17
N SER A 553 23.02 -15.75 13.96
CA SER A 553 23.65 -16.99 14.45
C SER A 553 23.76 -18.16 13.45
N ALA A 554 23.16 -18.08 12.26
CA ALA A 554 23.08 -19.20 11.31
C ALA A 554 23.65 -18.90 9.91
N VAL A 555 24.72 -18.11 9.84
CA VAL A 555 25.35 -17.71 8.56
C VAL A 555 26.31 -18.80 8.07
N THR A 556 25.77 -19.91 7.58
CA THR A 556 26.55 -20.99 6.94
C THR A 556 26.09 -21.38 5.53
N SER A 557 25.03 -20.79 4.99
CA SER A 557 24.48 -21.16 3.67
C SER A 557 24.56 -20.07 2.58
N HIS A 558 24.93 -18.83 2.92
CA HIS A 558 24.87 -17.67 1.99
C HIS A 558 26.10 -17.48 1.08
N TYR A 559 26.97 -18.49 0.96
CA TYR A 559 28.37 -18.29 0.52
C TYR A 559 28.60 -18.15 -1.00
N MET A 560 27.60 -18.46 -1.85
CA MET A 560 27.72 -18.32 -3.32
C MET A 560 27.27 -16.96 -3.87
N HIS A 561 26.63 -16.11 -3.06
CA HIS A 561 26.08 -14.83 -3.52
C HIS A 561 26.89 -13.59 -3.07
N LEU A 562 27.93 -13.75 -2.23
CA LEU A 562 28.72 -12.63 -1.70
C LEU A 562 29.40 -11.81 -2.82
N GLN A 563 29.95 -12.47 -3.85
CA GLN A 563 30.58 -11.78 -4.98
C GLN A 563 29.57 -10.94 -5.76
N THR A 564 28.37 -11.49 -6.03
CA THR A 564 27.28 -10.79 -6.71
C THR A 564 26.74 -9.63 -5.86
N LEU A 565 26.61 -9.85 -4.56
CA LEU A 565 26.17 -8.86 -3.57
C LEU A 565 27.11 -7.66 -3.52
N CYS A 566 28.41 -7.90 -3.36
CA CYS A 566 29.41 -6.84 -3.31
C CYS A 566 29.61 -6.15 -4.67
N LYS A 567 29.31 -6.83 -5.78
CA LYS A 567 29.24 -6.21 -7.11
C LYS A 567 28.09 -5.21 -7.23
N LEU A 568 26.92 -5.53 -6.68
CA LEU A 568 25.73 -4.68 -6.72
C LEU A 568 25.75 -3.58 -5.63
N HIS A 569 26.39 -3.83 -4.50
CA HIS A 569 26.48 -2.90 -3.37
C HIS A 569 27.85 -2.91 -2.67
N PRO A 570 28.89 -2.33 -3.30
CA PRO A 570 30.25 -2.25 -2.74
C PRO A 570 30.39 -1.64 -1.32
N PRO A 571 29.56 -0.67 -0.88
CA PRO A 571 29.64 -0.08 0.46
C PRO A 571 29.55 -1.10 1.61
N LEU A 572 28.97 -2.27 1.36
CA LEU A 572 28.81 -3.34 2.36
C LEU A 572 30.14 -3.77 3.00
N ILE A 573 31.24 -3.71 2.25
CA ILE A 573 32.58 -4.09 2.75
C ILE A 573 33.04 -3.12 3.83
N VAL A 574 32.73 -1.83 3.66
CA VAL A 574 33.06 -0.81 4.67
C VAL A 574 32.10 -0.90 5.85
N ASP A 575 30.83 -1.26 5.62
CA ASP A 575 29.84 -1.39 6.71
C ASP A 575 30.14 -2.59 7.64
N GLN A 576 30.66 -3.70 7.11
CA GLN A 576 30.94 -4.96 7.83
C GLN A 576 32.43 -5.21 8.02
N TYR A 577 33.24 -4.15 8.07
CA TYR A 577 34.68 -4.29 7.96
C TYR A 577 35.32 -5.06 9.12
N LYS A 578 34.75 -5.02 10.33
CA LYS A 578 35.32 -5.68 11.52
C LYS A 578 35.20 -7.19 11.40
N GLU A 579 34.00 -7.66 11.06
CA GLU A 579 33.68 -9.07 10.90
C GLU A 579 34.45 -9.67 9.72
N LEU A 580 34.55 -8.93 8.61
CA LEU A 580 35.33 -9.34 7.45
C LEU A 580 36.84 -9.37 7.75
N LEU A 581 37.35 -8.41 8.51
CA LEU A 581 38.77 -8.34 8.88
C LEU A 581 39.14 -9.48 9.84
N ASP A 582 38.33 -9.72 10.88
CA ASP A 582 38.56 -10.80 11.84
C ASP A 582 38.55 -12.17 11.14
N PHE A 583 37.63 -12.37 10.19
CA PHE A 583 37.56 -13.61 9.41
C PHE A 583 38.74 -13.76 8.44
N ALA A 584 39.10 -12.69 7.71
CA ALA A 584 40.16 -12.73 6.71
C ALA A 584 41.57 -12.81 7.30
N SER A 585 41.77 -12.39 8.55
CA SER A 585 43.10 -12.29 9.18
C SER A 585 43.57 -13.59 9.85
N THR A 586 42.81 -14.69 9.76
CA THR A 586 43.13 -15.95 10.45
C THR A 586 43.23 -17.15 9.51
N THR A 587 44.26 -17.98 9.68
CA THR A 587 44.45 -19.22 8.89
C THR A 587 43.45 -20.33 9.28
N THR A 588 42.83 -20.24 10.47
CA THR A 588 41.79 -21.18 10.95
C THR A 588 40.55 -21.19 10.04
N SER A 589 40.22 -20.04 9.45
CA SER A 589 39.13 -19.88 8.49
C SER A 589 39.35 -20.64 7.18
N ILE A 590 40.60 -20.96 6.84
CA ILE A 590 40.95 -21.65 5.59
C ILE A 590 40.68 -23.16 5.72
N TYR A 591 41.06 -23.78 6.83
CA TYR A 591 41.01 -25.25 7.00
C TYR A 591 39.61 -25.87 6.89
N SER A 592 38.55 -25.10 7.16
CA SER A 592 37.17 -25.57 7.09
C SER A 592 36.35 -24.94 5.96
N LYS A 593 36.82 -23.83 5.37
CA LYS A 593 36.03 -22.98 4.46
C LYS A 593 36.87 -22.31 3.36
N GLU A 594 37.83 -23.02 2.77
CA GLU A 594 38.79 -22.50 1.77
C GLU A 594 38.12 -21.74 0.60
N HIS A 595 37.09 -22.31 -0.02
CA HIS A 595 36.38 -21.64 -1.13
C HIS A 595 35.77 -20.31 -0.68
N PHE A 596 35.08 -20.28 0.46
CA PHE A 596 34.47 -19.05 0.97
C PHE A 596 35.52 -18.00 1.33
N TYR A 597 36.60 -18.41 1.99
CA TYR A 597 37.73 -17.55 2.30
C TYR A 597 38.32 -16.92 1.02
N THR A 598 38.48 -17.71 -0.04
CA THR A 598 38.94 -17.24 -1.35
C THR A 598 38.01 -16.15 -1.92
N HIS A 599 36.68 -16.32 -1.81
CA HIS A 599 35.72 -15.32 -2.30
C HIS A 599 35.76 -14.02 -1.49
N VAL A 600 35.88 -14.11 -0.16
CA VAL A 600 36.01 -12.94 0.72
C VAL A 600 37.27 -12.14 0.41
N VAL A 601 38.42 -12.82 0.29
CA VAL A 601 39.70 -12.19 -0.08
C VAL A 601 39.63 -11.53 -1.46
N TRP A 602 38.99 -12.19 -2.43
CA TRP A 602 38.78 -11.63 -3.76
C TRP A 602 37.93 -10.36 -3.71
N VAL A 603 36.81 -10.38 -2.98
CA VAL A 603 35.90 -9.25 -2.82
C VAL A 603 36.58 -8.05 -2.15
N ILE A 604 37.36 -8.30 -1.08
CA ILE A 604 38.18 -7.27 -0.41
C ILE A 604 39.17 -6.66 -1.41
N GLY A 605 39.91 -7.52 -2.12
CA GLY A 605 40.86 -7.11 -3.14
C GLY A 605 40.20 -6.28 -4.24
N GLU A 606 38.99 -6.62 -4.67
CA GLU A 606 38.28 -5.95 -5.77
C GLU A 606 37.68 -4.60 -5.36
N TYR A 607 36.91 -4.56 -4.28
CA TYR A 607 35.99 -3.44 -4.00
C TYR A 607 36.42 -2.53 -2.85
N LEU A 608 37.41 -2.90 -2.02
CA LEU A 608 37.91 -2.03 -0.94
C LEU A 608 38.74 -0.86 -1.50
N SER A 609 38.06 0.17 -1.99
CA SER A 609 38.66 1.34 -2.64
C SER A 609 37.80 2.59 -2.46
N VAL A 610 38.45 3.75 -2.40
CA VAL A 610 37.81 5.08 -2.40
C VAL A 610 36.93 5.28 -3.66
N ALA A 611 37.23 4.56 -4.74
CA ALA A 611 36.43 4.60 -5.97
C ALA A 611 35.01 4.03 -5.81
N PHE A 612 34.80 3.14 -4.83
CA PHE A 612 33.53 2.44 -4.60
C PHE A 612 32.78 2.95 -3.36
N ASP A 613 33.48 3.41 -2.31
CA ASP A 613 32.88 4.07 -1.16
C ASP A 613 33.80 5.19 -0.64
N PRO A 614 33.33 6.45 -0.53
CA PRO A 614 34.13 7.58 -0.03
C PRO A 614 34.55 7.43 1.44
N ARG A 615 33.92 6.55 2.21
CA ARG A 615 34.27 6.23 3.61
C ARG A 615 35.47 5.28 3.72
N CYS A 616 35.93 4.70 2.63
CA CYS A 616 37.10 3.84 2.61
C CYS A 616 38.37 4.67 2.90
N THR A 617 38.96 4.52 4.09
CA THR A 617 40.17 5.25 4.49
C THR A 617 41.44 4.46 4.17
N VAL A 618 42.57 5.18 4.09
CA VAL A 618 43.90 4.56 3.95
C VAL A 618 44.21 3.64 5.13
N GLU A 619 43.74 3.99 6.33
CA GLU A 619 43.86 3.18 7.54
C GLU A 619 43.15 1.84 7.38
N LEU A 620 41.92 1.84 6.84
CA LEU A 620 41.15 0.63 6.62
C LEU A 620 41.82 -0.29 5.58
N ILE A 621 42.30 0.27 4.48
CA ILE A 621 43.08 -0.47 3.46
C ILE A 621 44.32 -1.10 4.10
N THR A 622 44.99 -0.37 4.99
CA THR A 622 46.18 -0.83 5.70
C THR A 622 45.84 -1.97 6.66
N SER A 623 44.75 -1.88 7.43
CA SER A 623 44.34 -2.95 8.35
C SER A 623 44.05 -4.26 7.61
N PHE A 624 43.31 -4.21 6.50
CA PHE A 624 43.08 -5.41 5.68
C PHE A 624 44.35 -5.94 5.04
N PHE A 625 45.25 -5.05 4.59
CA PHE A 625 46.55 -5.47 4.08
C PHE A 625 47.35 -6.22 5.14
N GLU A 626 47.43 -5.71 6.37
CA GLU A 626 48.18 -6.33 7.47
C GLU A 626 47.60 -7.69 7.88
N GLY A 627 46.26 -7.80 7.92
CA GLY A 627 45.60 -9.08 8.17
C GLY A 627 45.93 -10.14 7.12
N LEU A 628 45.85 -9.80 5.83
CA LEU A 628 46.20 -10.71 4.74
C LEU A 628 47.72 -10.98 4.67
N GLU A 629 48.54 -10.00 5.03
CA GLU A 629 50.00 -10.13 5.12
C GLU A 629 50.39 -11.19 6.17
N ALA A 630 49.75 -11.14 7.33
CA ALA A 630 49.96 -12.10 8.41
C ALA A 630 49.60 -13.52 7.98
N VAL A 631 48.44 -13.71 7.33
CA VAL A 631 48.01 -15.02 6.81
C VAL A 631 48.98 -15.56 5.77
N LEU A 632 49.39 -14.75 4.79
CA LEU A 632 50.31 -15.21 3.76
C LEU A 632 51.71 -15.48 4.34
N PHE A 633 52.13 -14.73 5.35
CA PHE A 633 53.37 -14.99 6.08
C PHE A 633 53.31 -16.33 6.84
N GLU A 634 52.23 -16.58 7.58
CA GLU A 634 51.99 -17.86 8.26
C GLU A 634 52.08 -19.03 7.28
N ILE A 635 51.40 -18.95 6.13
CA ILE A 635 51.45 -19.95 5.05
C ILE A 635 52.90 -20.22 4.60
N THR A 636 53.70 -19.17 4.40
CA THR A 636 55.12 -19.35 4.00
C THR A 636 56.02 -19.92 5.10
N GLN A 637 55.61 -19.82 6.37
CA GLN A 637 56.35 -20.30 7.55
C GLN A 637 55.97 -21.73 7.98
N VAL A 638 54.89 -22.30 7.44
CA VAL A 638 54.45 -23.71 7.68
C VAL A 638 55.54 -24.76 7.37
N ARG A 639 56.64 -24.36 6.73
CA ARG A 639 57.86 -25.12 6.38
C ARG A 639 58.51 -25.99 7.48
N GLN A 640 58.05 -25.96 8.73
CA GLN A 640 58.73 -26.62 9.85
C GLN A 640 57.92 -27.75 10.53
N SER A 641 56.73 -28.11 10.02
CA SER A 641 55.94 -29.21 10.57
C SER A 641 56.05 -30.51 9.75
N ALA A 642 55.94 -31.66 10.42
CA ALA A 642 56.12 -32.99 9.83
C ALA A 642 55.01 -33.41 8.84
N ASN A 643 53.89 -32.67 8.79
CA ASN A 643 52.77 -32.83 7.86
C ASN A 643 52.20 -31.43 7.53
N PRO A 644 52.66 -30.75 6.46
CA PRO A 644 52.19 -29.41 6.14
C PRO A 644 50.77 -29.47 5.56
N PRO A 645 49.85 -28.59 5.98
CA PRO A 645 48.58 -28.39 5.28
C PRO A 645 48.78 -27.92 3.84
N THR A 646 48.07 -28.54 2.91
CA THR A 646 48.05 -28.19 1.49
C THR A 646 46.97 -27.14 1.23
N TYR A 647 47.36 -25.97 0.73
CA TYR A 647 46.45 -24.90 0.28
C TYR A 647 46.32 -24.95 -1.25
N SER A 648 45.17 -24.62 -1.82
CA SER A 648 45.02 -24.62 -3.28
C SER A 648 45.86 -23.51 -3.95
N PRO A 649 46.40 -23.75 -5.16
CA PRO A 649 47.08 -22.72 -5.95
C PRO A 649 46.20 -21.50 -6.22
N HIS A 650 44.91 -21.72 -6.45
CA HIS A 650 43.91 -20.69 -6.67
C HIS A 650 43.75 -19.74 -5.47
N LEU A 651 43.69 -20.26 -4.25
CA LEU A 651 43.66 -19.43 -3.05
C LEU A 651 44.92 -18.55 -2.95
N LEU A 652 46.09 -19.14 -3.19
CA LEU A 652 47.37 -18.44 -3.11
C LEU A 652 47.47 -17.31 -4.16
N THR A 653 47.01 -17.55 -5.39
CA THR A 653 47.00 -16.53 -6.44
C THR A 653 46.00 -15.41 -6.15
N VAL A 654 44.85 -15.72 -5.55
CA VAL A 654 43.86 -14.72 -5.12
C VAL A 654 44.40 -13.87 -3.96
N LEU A 655 45.02 -14.47 -2.94
CA LEU A 655 45.68 -13.75 -1.84
C LEU A 655 46.77 -12.80 -2.34
N MET A 656 47.67 -13.30 -3.19
CA MET A 656 48.74 -12.49 -3.80
C MET A 656 48.15 -11.32 -4.61
N THR A 657 47.08 -11.57 -5.37
CA THR A 657 46.43 -10.54 -6.20
C THR A 657 45.71 -9.50 -5.35
N ALA A 658 45.02 -9.91 -4.27
CA ALA A 658 44.34 -9.00 -3.36
C ALA A 658 45.34 -8.07 -2.63
N LEU A 659 46.45 -8.62 -2.13
CA LEU A 659 47.52 -7.83 -1.52
C LEU A 659 48.14 -6.83 -2.49
N ALA A 660 48.41 -7.25 -3.73
CA ALA A 660 48.91 -6.34 -4.77
C ALA A 660 47.91 -5.22 -5.11
N LYS A 661 46.61 -5.54 -5.16
CA LYS A 661 45.53 -4.55 -5.35
C LYS A 661 45.49 -3.53 -4.22
N LEU A 662 45.52 -3.96 -2.96
CA LEU A 662 45.55 -3.07 -1.80
C LEU A 662 46.83 -2.21 -1.78
N ALA A 663 47.99 -2.79 -2.07
CA ALA A 663 49.25 -2.05 -2.16
C ALA A 663 49.28 -1.04 -3.31
N SER A 664 48.61 -1.32 -4.44
CA SER A 664 48.48 -0.33 -5.53
C SER A 664 47.60 0.86 -5.14
N ARG A 665 46.73 0.72 -4.13
CA ARG A 665 45.84 1.77 -3.60
C ARG A 665 46.50 2.60 -2.49
N SER A 666 47.54 2.07 -1.83
CA SER A 666 48.34 2.76 -0.81
C SER A 666 49.83 2.51 -1.04
N GLN A 667 50.52 3.51 -1.61
CA GLN A 667 51.89 3.36 -2.11
C GLN A 667 52.91 2.96 -1.04
N ASP A 668 52.66 3.31 0.22
CA ASP A 668 53.52 2.96 1.36
C ASP A 668 53.59 1.44 1.62
N LEU A 669 52.62 0.67 1.11
CA LEU A 669 52.55 -0.78 1.26
C LEU A 669 53.30 -1.55 0.16
N ILE A 670 53.70 -0.88 -0.93
CA ILE A 670 54.34 -1.51 -2.10
C ILE A 670 55.65 -2.26 -1.75
N PRO A 671 56.57 -1.71 -0.92
CA PRO A 671 57.79 -2.42 -0.56
C PRO A 671 57.51 -3.71 0.23
N ARG A 672 56.52 -3.67 1.14
CA ARG A 672 56.07 -4.82 1.95
C ARG A 672 55.47 -5.91 1.06
N ALA A 673 54.55 -5.53 0.17
CA ALA A 673 53.92 -6.45 -0.79
C ALA A 673 54.97 -7.11 -1.71
N SER A 674 55.93 -6.33 -2.22
CA SER A 674 56.98 -6.83 -3.12
C SER A 674 57.91 -7.84 -2.42
N LEU A 675 58.25 -7.60 -1.15
CA LEU A 675 59.03 -8.53 -0.34
C LEU A 675 58.28 -9.84 -0.12
N LEU A 676 56.98 -9.77 0.19
CA LEU A 676 56.15 -10.94 0.47
C LEU A 676 55.91 -11.78 -0.79
N LEU A 677 55.64 -11.15 -1.93
CA LEU A 677 55.55 -11.85 -3.23
C LEU A 677 56.87 -12.52 -3.62
N SER A 678 58.01 -11.91 -3.28
CA SER A 678 59.33 -12.52 -3.48
C SER A 678 59.55 -13.75 -2.59
N LYS A 679 59.04 -13.72 -1.35
CA LYS A 679 59.03 -14.88 -0.45
C LYS A 679 58.11 -15.98 -0.97
N MET A 680 56.94 -15.64 -1.52
CA MET A 680 56.04 -16.60 -2.18
C MET A 680 56.68 -17.28 -3.40
N ARG A 681 57.44 -16.53 -4.20
CA ARG A 681 58.22 -17.10 -5.30
C ARG A 681 59.30 -18.07 -4.82
N SER A 682 59.97 -17.78 -3.70
CA SER A 682 60.92 -18.69 -3.07
C SER A 682 60.22 -19.90 -2.42
N PHE A 683 59.00 -19.72 -1.93
CA PHE A 683 58.12 -20.75 -1.39
C PHE A 683 57.74 -21.79 -2.45
N ALA A 684 57.21 -21.35 -3.59
CA ALA A 684 56.84 -22.22 -4.70
C ALA A 684 58.02 -22.98 -5.34
N ARG A 685 59.28 -22.54 -5.09
CA ARG A 685 60.51 -23.19 -5.57
C ARG A 685 61.19 -24.11 -4.53
N SER A 686 60.61 -24.28 -3.34
CA SER A 686 61.25 -25.05 -2.28
C SER A 686 60.91 -26.54 -2.33
N GLY A 687 61.91 -27.40 -2.05
CA GLY A 687 61.83 -28.86 -2.17
C GLY A 687 60.59 -29.55 -1.55
N PRO A 688 60.10 -29.15 -0.36
CA PRO A 688 58.88 -29.73 0.23
C PRO A 688 57.59 -29.35 -0.50
N VAL A 689 57.57 -28.21 -1.19
CA VAL A 689 56.39 -27.64 -1.88
C VAL A 689 56.23 -28.27 -3.27
N THR A 690 57.34 -28.55 -3.95
CA THR A 690 57.38 -29.34 -5.20
C THR A 690 56.89 -30.79 -5.04
N ALA A 691 56.75 -31.29 -3.81
CA ALA A 691 56.14 -32.59 -3.53
C ALA A 691 54.63 -32.51 -3.27
N CYS A 692 54.09 -31.32 -2.98
CA CYS A 692 52.68 -31.08 -2.65
C CYS A 692 51.87 -30.46 -3.80
N PHE A 693 52.53 -29.81 -4.75
CA PHE A 693 51.90 -29.17 -5.92
C PHE A 693 52.38 -29.82 -7.21
N SER A 694 51.56 -29.80 -8.25
CA SER A 694 52.01 -30.18 -9.59
C SER A 694 53.06 -29.17 -10.10
N GLU A 695 53.85 -29.57 -11.11
CA GLU A 695 54.78 -28.65 -11.77
C GLU A 695 54.01 -27.45 -12.37
N GLU A 696 52.83 -27.68 -12.95
CA GLU A 696 51.96 -26.65 -13.52
C GLU A 696 51.46 -25.65 -12.47
N ASP A 697 50.98 -26.14 -11.31
CA ASP A 697 50.49 -25.30 -10.21
C ASP A 697 51.61 -24.43 -9.60
N SER A 698 52.81 -25.01 -9.47
CA SER A 698 53.99 -24.31 -8.97
C SER A 698 54.41 -23.21 -9.94
N GLU A 699 54.38 -23.49 -11.25
CA GLU A 699 54.64 -22.51 -12.29
C GLU A 699 53.59 -21.40 -12.32
N GLU A 700 52.30 -21.69 -12.10
CA GLU A 700 51.23 -20.67 -12.03
C GLU A 700 51.49 -19.68 -10.90
N ILE A 701 51.81 -20.17 -9.69
CA ILE A 701 52.11 -19.34 -8.52
C ILE A 701 53.37 -18.49 -8.77
N ILE A 702 54.42 -19.08 -9.33
CA ILE A 702 55.69 -18.38 -9.64
C ILE A 702 55.47 -17.29 -10.69
N THR A 703 54.73 -17.60 -11.75
CA THR A 703 54.41 -16.67 -12.84
C THR A 703 53.59 -15.51 -12.31
N ARG A 704 52.52 -15.81 -11.55
CA ARG A 704 51.65 -14.78 -10.98
C ARG A 704 52.39 -13.87 -10.00
N ALA A 705 53.23 -14.42 -9.13
CA ALA A 705 54.06 -13.62 -8.22
C ALA A 705 55.03 -12.72 -9.00
N HIS A 706 55.64 -13.23 -10.08
CA HIS A 706 56.56 -12.47 -10.91
C HIS A 706 55.89 -11.32 -11.65
N GLU A 707 54.70 -11.56 -12.22
CA GLU A 707 53.85 -10.54 -12.86
C GLU A 707 53.51 -9.40 -11.87
N LEU A 708 53.00 -9.75 -10.69
CA LEU A 708 52.59 -8.78 -9.68
C LEU A 708 53.78 -7.95 -9.16
N ILE A 709 54.96 -8.57 -8.94
CA ILE A 709 56.19 -7.84 -8.57
C ILE A 709 56.59 -6.85 -9.66
N ASN A 710 56.56 -7.27 -10.93
CA ASN A 710 56.94 -6.40 -12.03
C ASN A 710 55.95 -5.27 -12.24
N LEU A 711 54.66 -5.52 -11.99
CA LEU A 711 53.61 -4.51 -12.06
C LEU A 711 53.76 -3.47 -10.94
N LEU A 712 54.00 -3.91 -9.69
CA LEU A 712 54.18 -3.02 -8.53
C LEU A 712 55.43 -2.11 -8.61
N LYS A 713 56.42 -2.45 -9.45
CA LYS A 713 57.55 -1.54 -9.77
C LYS A 713 57.11 -0.27 -10.51
N LEU A 714 55.93 -0.30 -11.12
CA LEU A 714 55.33 0.81 -11.86
C LEU A 714 54.02 1.22 -11.16
N PRO A 715 54.05 1.90 -10.01
CA PRO A 715 52.89 2.13 -9.14
C PRO A 715 51.69 2.75 -9.86
N ASN A 716 51.93 3.74 -10.73
CA ASN A 716 50.87 4.40 -11.50
C ASN A 716 50.22 3.46 -12.54
N VAL A 717 50.99 2.53 -13.10
CA VAL A 717 50.50 1.51 -14.04
C VAL A 717 49.80 0.39 -13.28
N ALA A 718 50.33 -0.01 -12.12
CA ALA A 718 49.72 -1.01 -11.24
C ALA A 718 48.34 -0.58 -10.76
N GLN A 719 48.16 0.68 -10.36
CA GLN A 719 46.87 1.21 -9.96
C GLN A 719 45.86 1.14 -11.11
N PHE A 720 46.28 1.44 -12.35
CA PHE A 720 45.40 1.39 -13.53
C PHE A 720 45.07 -0.05 -13.97
N VAL A 721 46.04 -0.97 -13.90
CA VAL A 721 45.90 -2.37 -14.35
C VAL A 721 45.20 -3.25 -13.31
N LEU A 722 45.47 -3.03 -12.01
CA LEU A 722 44.89 -3.81 -10.91
C LEU A 722 43.57 -3.23 -10.38
N ALA A 723 43.30 -1.95 -10.64
CA ALA A 723 42.08 -1.26 -10.24
C ALA A 723 41.55 -0.39 -11.40
N PRO A 724 41.03 -1.01 -12.48
CA PRO A 724 40.45 -0.26 -13.59
C PRO A 724 39.32 0.63 -13.07
N SER A 725 39.37 1.92 -13.41
CA SER A 725 38.36 2.88 -12.95
C SER A 725 36.98 2.52 -13.50
N ALA A 726 35.98 2.35 -12.63
CA ALA A 726 34.58 2.06 -12.97
C ALA A 726 33.86 3.14 -13.81
N ARG A 727 34.57 4.16 -14.31
CA ARG A 727 34.00 5.30 -15.06
C ARG A 727 33.79 5.06 -16.56
N GLY A 728 33.91 3.82 -17.03
CA GLY A 728 33.70 3.45 -18.44
C GLY A 728 32.27 3.00 -18.80
N GLU A 729 31.45 2.60 -17.82
CA GLU A 729 30.10 2.08 -18.07
C GLU A 729 29.06 2.86 -17.25
N SER A 730 28.99 4.17 -17.47
CA SER A 730 27.79 4.93 -17.14
C SER A 730 27.17 5.39 -18.45
N PRO A 731 26.03 4.82 -18.89
CA PRO A 731 25.23 5.53 -19.85
C PRO A 731 24.76 6.81 -19.14
N ARG A 732 25.15 7.98 -19.68
CA ARG A 732 24.67 9.27 -19.21
C ARG A 732 23.15 9.32 -19.43
N TRP A 733 22.39 8.93 -18.41
CA TRP A 733 20.95 9.21 -18.35
C TRP A 733 20.74 10.34 -17.35
N HIS A 734 20.25 11.45 -17.91
CA HIS A 734 19.62 12.52 -17.19
C HIS A 734 18.67 11.97 -16.11
N ARG A 735 18.81 12.48 -14.88
CA ARG A 735 17.69 12.53 -13.93
C ARG A 735 16.64 13.47 -14.52
N ASP A 736 15.59 12.90 -15.09
CA ASP A 736 14.38 13.64 -15.47
C ASP A 736 13.25 13.27 -14.50
N THR A 737 13.18 13.99 -13.40
CA THR A 737 11.99 14.07 -12.55
C THR A 737 10.98 14.97 -13.23
N ASN A 738 10.27 14.48 -14.25
CA ASN A 738 9.05 15.09 -14.83
C ASN A 738 8.36 14.19 -15.88
N THR A 739 7.98 12.96 -15.52
CA THR A 739 7.06 12.14 -16.35
C THR A 739 5.60 12.56 -16.17
N GLY A 740 5.31 13.85 -16.40
CA GLY A 740 3.95 14.39 -16.38
C GLY A 740 3.64 15.42 -17.47
N LEU A 741 4.65 15.89 -18.21
CA LEU A 741 4.47 16.97 -19.19
C LEU A 741 4.24 16.46 -20.64
N PRO A 742 4.93 15.43 -21.15
CA PRO A 742 4.71 14.97 -22.53
C PRO A 742 3.34 14.31 -22.73
N GLN A 743 2.80 13.62 -21.72
CA GLN A 743 1.47 13.00 -21.78
C GLN A 743 0.34 14.04 -21.63
N ARG A 744 0.54 15.10 -20.84
CA ARG A 744 -0.41 16.22 -20.75
C ARG A 744 -0.38 17.11 -21.99
N MET A 745 0.79 17.34 -22.60
CA MET A 745 0.88 18.07 -23.87
C MET A 745 0.31 17.28 -25.05
N ARG A 746 0.39 15.94 -25.05
CA ARG A 746 -0.23 15.09 -26.09
C ARG A 746 -1.76 15.02 -25.95
N ALA A 747 -2.29 15.04 -24.72
CA ALA A 747 -3.72 15.16 -24.46
C ALA A 747 -4.28 16.56 -24.83
N ILE A 748 -3.53 17.63 -24.57
CA ILE A 748 -3.89 19.00 -24.95
C ILE A 748 -3.77 19.22 -26.47
N SER A 749 -2.75 18.63 -27.12
CA SER A 749 -2.61 18.67 -28.59
C SER A 749 -3.70 17.87 -29.31
N GLY A 750 -4.20 16.77 -28.72
CA GLY A 750 -5.33 16.00 -29.24
C GLY A 750 -6.69 16.71 -29.06
N LEU A 751 -6.87 17.44 -27.96
CA LEU A 751 -8.07 18.26 -27.71
C LEU A 751 -8.11 19.52 -28.59
N LEU A 752 -6.95 20.10 -28.94
CA LEU A 752 -6.87 21.26 -29.84
C LEU A 752 -7.03 20.89 -31.32
N HIS A 753 -6.71 19.66 -31.74
CA HIS A 753 -6.95 19.21 -33.12
C HIS A 753 -8.38 18.71 -33.38
N ASN A 754 -9.12 18.32 -32.34
CA ASN A 754 -10.53 17.92 -32.46
C ASN A 754 -11.54 19.08 -32.44
N GLN A 755 -11.08 20.34 -32.33
CA GLN A 755 -11.94 21.53 -32.51
C GLN A 755 -11.76 22.24 -33.86
N SER A 756 -10.91 21.73 -34.76
CA SER A 756 -10.75 22.30 -36.11
C SER A 756 -11.60 21.62 -37.20
N SER A 757 -12.53 20.74 -36.84
CA SER A 757 -13.40 20.05 -37.81
C SER A 757 -14.89 20.28 -37.57
N PHE A 758 -15.33 21.54 -37.43
CA PHE A 758 -16.72 21.92 -37.64
C PHE A 758 -16.80 23.40 -38.06
N LEU A 759 -16.69 23.65 -39.36
CA LEU A 759 -17.31 24.77 -40.07
C LEU A 759 -17.77 24.28 -41.46
N PRO A 760 -18.80 24.91 -42.05
CA PRO A 760 -19.95 24.19 -42.60
C PRO A 760 -19.90 23.95 -44.11
N ALA A 761 -20.47 22.81 -44.51
CA ALA A 761 -21.40 22.67 -45.64
C ALA A 761 -22.41 21.58 -45.29
#